data_AF-A0A8I1MN89-F1
#
_entry.id   AF-A0A8I1MN89-F1
#
_cell.length_a   1.000
_cell.length_b   1.000
_cell.length_c   1.000
_cell.angle_alpha   90.00
_cell.angle_beta   90.00
_cell.angle_gamma   90.00
#
_symmetry.space_group_name_H-M   'P 1'
#
loop_
_entity.id
_entity.type
_entity.pdbx_description
1 polymer ?
#
loop_
_entity_poly.entity_id
_entity_poly.type
_entity_poly.pdbx_seq_one_letter_code
_entity_poly.pdbx_strand_id
1 'polypeptide(L)'
;MRNRWSGLLAAGALAIGSGTARADFLFAPGTGFIEPTLNYGGSTTRYSEWRNFYSKSTVGNLPDYYSEFGGVKVGSVWQPTPRPLDDPNFPAEPNYYTSDRPNAFWNINNPTITQTNAATGYISSTGNFYGLNGAQSFRLDDNTAATDDPSGMPGYTAGTVVFQFQTDGQFVDLSTIRLVYMDGGIEKWISAADLNRAEMLREYMPPEGASSDPSSAEGYESRFAIQWNLTGLGISEYSIVWDTESHTSLQQVSLDSSDQYVAAIPTTRAWTGGSGSWSNGANWLDRSAGGTYGTGPVENGNVRFENTSAALVTLESSQTVGEIVFSTANDLTLQADAGVALTANTGISTTAAATGVYSIKSDYVFGAVNLFDIAAGTVRIDGDVSGGYGFVKTGSGALALSGNNSFTGAMDIQAGNVRLTGSNGTTATVSVRGGELSLASATALTASGVVKVGFDSTFFDNPVPAALFIDGAYTLGRSIEVVANNSQVILGARNTGGQTAIYSGAVSLTSGPADVRLRTESATDRVNFTGAMTGGGTNRTVTVDGPGTVIFSGTAKNYNDATVVSSGTLVLETTIGAAAGTGYGSFTVKNGAVFHITSTGRLNGFAGDIFTPQSVLTIEAGGKVKGAGVIARKVATTGTMSVIEASRSEGILTMASLDASQGVTFQFDLQQTVDPSIPLVAITGEFKGSVLDNGVRIAFTNLAALEAGQAYTLLSYGSLSGLTLSDLYLVNTGLVLDQSFGTGGWKIENGGIQVQFAAVPEPSTWALLGLCGVTLLLFRRKLRRLAA
;
A
#
# COMPACT_ATOMS: atom_id res chain seq x y z
N MET A 1 43.72 50.39 -51.84
CA MET A 1 43.81 49.94 -53.25
C MET A 1 43.10 48.60 -53.36
N ARG A 2 42.05 48.56 -54.20
CA ARG A 2 41.64 47.48 -55.11
C ARG A 2 41.50 46.03 -54.58
N ASN A 3 40.23 45.56 -54.56
CA ASN A 3 39.62 44.63 -55.54
C ASN A 3 40.40 43.33 -55.89
N ARG A 4 39.85 42.14 -56.12
CA ARG A 4 38.47 41.67 -56.40
C ARG A 4 38.54 40.14 -56.65
N TRP A 5 37.50 39.41 -56.24
CA TRP A 5 36.70 38.43 -57.01
C TRP A 5 37.30 37.08 -57.49
N SER A 6 36.66 36.03 -56.96
CA SER A 6 35.82 35.05 -57.68
C SER A 6 36.44 33.85 -58.41
N GLY A 7 36.03 32.68 -57.91
CA GLY A 7 35.61 31.53 -58.72
C GLY A 7 36.02 30.19 -58.09
N LEU A 8 35.24 29.11 -58.08
CA LEU A 8 33.81 28.85 -58.28
C LEU A 8 33.66 27.33 -58.02
N LEU A 9 32.60 26.93 -57.32
CA LEU A 9 31.79 25.70 -57.51
C LEU A 9 32.45 24.30 -57.56
N ALA A 10 32.10 23.46 -56.57
CA ALA A 10 31.21 22.31 -56.78
C ALA A 10 30.87 21.64 -55.43
N ALA A 11 29.99 22.27 -54.63
CA ALA A 11 29.15 21.51 -53.71
C ALA A 11 28.04 20.92 -54.56
N GLY A 12 28.04 19.59 -54.72
CA GLY A 12 26.93 18.87 -55.32
C GLY A 12 25.70 19.02 -54.41
N ALA A 13 24.90 20.04 -54.68
CA ALA A 13 23.51 20.06 -54.25
C ALA A 13 22.81 18.91 -54.98
N LEU A 14 22.67 17.77 -54.31
CA LEU A 14 21.63 16.83 -54.67
C LEU A 14 20.30 17.50 -54.33
N ALA A 15 19.48 17.66 -55.35
CA ALA A 15 18.15 18.20 -55.28
C ALA A 15 17.38 17.55 -54.12
N ILE A 16 16.96 18.38 -53.17
CA ILE A 16 15.90 18.06 -52.23
C ILE A 16 14.63 18.02 -53.07
N GLY A 17 14.38 16.88 -53.71
CA GLY A 17 13.06 16.56 -54.21
C GLY A 17 12.15 16.59 -53.00
N SER A 18 11.18 17.48 -53.03
CA SER A 18 10.02 17.50 -52.13
C SER A 18 9.23 16.21 -52.34
N GLY A 19 9.69 15.12 -51.74
CA GLY A 19 8.99 13.85 -51.65
C GLY A 19 8.38 13.74 -50.27
N THR A 20 7.04 13.74 -50.22
CA THR A 20 6.15 13.15 -49.21
C THR A 20 6.59 13.26 -47.74
N ALA A 21 5.82 14.03 -46.96
CA ALA A 21 5.91 14.09 -45.50
C ALA A 21 5.98 12.66 -44.90
N ARG A 22 7.15 12.31 -44.37
CA ARG A 22 7.35 11.09 -43.59
C ARG A 22 7.11 11.41 -42.12
N ALA A 23 6.58 10.44 -41.37
CA ALA A 23 6.28 10.59 -39.95
C ALA A 23 7.48 11.16 -39.19
N ASP A 24 7.23 12.15 -38.33
CA ASP A 24 8.27 12.71 -37.46
C ASP A 24 8.62 11.63 -36.43
N PHE A 25 9.84 11.06 -36.42
CA PHE A 25 10.20 10.04 -35.42
C PHE A 25 10.40 10.65 -34.02
N LEU A 26 10.20 9.85 -32.96
CA LEU A 26 10.49 10.23 -31.57
C LEU A 26 11.97 10.64 -31.37
N PHE A 27 12.88 10.03 -32.14
CA PHE A 27 14.28 10.39 -32.24
C PHE A 27 14.68 10.42 -33.71
N ALA A 28 15.25 11.54 -34.17
CA ALA A 28 15.84 11.66 -35.50
C ALA A 28 17.38 11.76 -35.38
N PRO A 29 18.15 10.90 -36.06
CA PRO A 29 19.60 10.91 -35.97
C PRO A 29 20.19 12.27 -36.37
N GLY A 30 20.92 12.89 -35.44
CA GLY A 30 21.63 14.16 -35.68
C GLY A 30 20.88 15.44 -35.25
N THR A 31 19.62 15.36 -34.81
CA THR A 31 18.86 16.52 -34.31
C THR A 31 18.54 16.48 -32.81
N GLY A 32 18.98 15.44 -32.09
CA GLY A 32 18.68 15.25 -30.67
C GLY A 32 17.25 14.74 -30.42
N PHE A 33 16.96 14.37 -29.18
CA PHE A 33 15.58 14.11 -28.74
C PHE A 33 14.78 15.40 -28.86
N ILE A 34 13.53 15.33 -29.35
CA ILE A 34 12.67 16.52 -29.40
C ILE A 34 12.30 16.86 -27.96
N GLU A 35 13.01 17.83 -27.36
CA GLU A 35 12.73 18.29 -26.00
C GLU A 35 11.31 18.88 -25.91
N PRO A 36 10.53 18.50 -24.90
CA PRO A 36 9.16 18.97 -24.72
C PRO A 36 9.12 20.48 -24.43
N THR A 37 8.14 21.19 -25.01
CA THR A 37 7.87 22.60 -24.65
C THR A 37 6.85 22.65 -23.51
N LEU A 38 7.36 22.82 -22.29
CA LEU A 38 6.61 22.95 -21.03
C LEU A 38 5.36 23.85 -21.17
N ASN A 39 4.17 23.25 -21.14
CA ASN A 39 2.91 23.99 -21.03
C ASN A 39 2.16 23.62 -19.74
N TYR A 40 1.91 24.64 -18.91
CA TYR A 40 1.51 24.55 -17.50
C TYR A 40 0.02 24.25 -17.29
N GLY A 41 -0.32 23.57 -16.17
CA GLY A 41 -1.63 23.69 -15.52
C GLY A 41 -2.24 22.48 -14.81
N GLY A 42 -1.49 21.72 -13.99
CA GLY A 42 -2.08 20.74 -13.04
C GLY A 42 -1.92 19.26 -13.43
N SER A 43 -0.88 18.61 -12.89
CA SER A 43 -0.75 17.17 -12.64
C SER A 43 -0.86 16.14 -13.80
N THR A 44 -0.55 16.46 -15.05
CA THR A 44 -0.34 15.41 -16.08
C THR A 44 0.72 15.80 -17.12
N THR A 45 2.00 15.89 -16.73
CA THR A 45 3.09 16.03 -17.73
C THR A 45 3.57 14.67 -18.19
N ARG A 46 3.81 14.56 -19.50
CA ARG A 46 4.21 13.36 -20.21
C ARG A 46 5.72 13.33 -20.41
N TYR A 47 6.34 12.17 -20.25
CA TYR A 47 7.72 11.90 -20.65
C TYR A 47 7.91 12.15 -22.16
N SER A 48 6.87 11.91 -22.97
CA SER A 48 6.87 12.26 -24.39
C SER A 48 5.73 13.22 -24.74
N GLU A 49 6.07 14.33 -25.40
CA GLU A 49 5.09 15.16 -26.11
C GLU A 49 4.73 14.46 -27.42
N TRP A 50 3.76 13.55 -27.35
CA TRP A 50 3.26 12.74 -28.45
C TRP A 50 2.71 13.58 -29.64
N ARG A 51 3.56 14.28 -30.40
CA ARG A 51 3.16 14.95 -31.66
C ARG A 51 2.81 13.96 -32.77
N ASN A 52 3.17 12.69 -32.64
CA ASN A 52 2.95 11.68 -33.69
C ASN A 52 1.53 11.11 -33.72
N PHE A 53 0.76 11.23 -32.64
CA PHE A 53 -0.69 11.01 -32.69
C PHE A 53 -1.43 12.14 -33.43
N TYR A 54 -0.79 13.30 -33.53
CA TYR A 54 -1.36 14.53 -34.04
C TYR A 54 -0.43 15.19 -35.06
N SER A 55 0.25 14.39 -35.90
CA SER A 55 0.80 14.97 -37.11
C SER A 55 -0.39 15.69 -37.75
N LYS A 56 -0.21 16.98 -38.00
CA LYS A 56 -1.24 17.82 -38.55
C LYS A 56 -1.40 17.38 -40.00
N SER A 57 -2.07 16.24 -40.21
CA SER A 57 -2.60 15.94 -41.51
C SER A 57 -3.48 17.12 -41.85
N THR A 58 -3.11 17.85 -42.90
CA THR A 58 -3.95 18.90 -43.48
C THR A 58 -5.22 18.31 -44.10
N VAL A 59 -5.40 16.98 -44.03
CA VAL A 59 -6.56 16.23 -44.49
C VAL A 59 -7.20 15.56 -43.27
N GLY A 60 -8.46 15.90 -42.98
CA GLY A 60 -9.10 15.64 -41.69
C GLY A 60 -9.06 14.18 -41.23
N ASN A 61 -8.62 13.98 -39.98
CA ASN A 61 -8.82 12.75 -39.23
C ASN A 61 -10.30 12.63 -38.81
N LEU A 62 -11.08 11.89 -39.58
CA LEU A 62 -12.32 11.26 -39.13
C LEU A 62 -12.22 9.75 -39.43
N PRO A 63 -12.81 8.87 -38.61
CA PRO A 63 -13.00 7.47 -39.00
C PRO A 63 -13.73 7.44 -40.34
N ASP A 64 -13.20 6.67 -41.29
CA ASP A 64 -13.85 6.54 -42.59
C ASP A 64 -15.17 5.78 -42.40
N TYR A 65 -16.27 6.48 -42.58
CA TYR A 65 -17.63 5.93 -42.55
C TYR A 65 -17.94 5.10 -43.82
N TYR A 66 -16.96 4.90 -44.72
CA TYR A 66 -17.15 4.38 -46.08
C TYR A 66 -16.25 3.20 -46.47
N SER A 67 -15.78 2.37 -45.54
CA SER A 67 -15.21 1.06 -45.92
C SER A 67 -16.29 0.12 -46.48
N GLU A 68 -15.92 -0.76 -47.40
CA GLU A 68 -16.76 -1.58 -48.31
C GLU A 68 -17.81 -2.48 -47.62
N PHE A 69 -17.73 -2.61 -46.29
CA PHE A 69 -18.76 -3.16 -45.42
C PHE A 69 -19.16 -2.15 -44.35
N GLY A 70 -20.10 -1.26 -44.70
CA GLY A 70 -20.77 -0.39 -43.74
C GLY A 70 -21.88 -1.14 -43.00
N GLY A 71 -21.83 -1.16 -41.68
CA GLY A 71 -22.97 -1.58 -40.86
C GLY A 71 -24.02 -0.47 -40.72
N VAL A 72 -25.25 -0.86 -40.44
CA VAL A 72 -26.35 0.07 -40.12
C VAL A 72 -26.73 -0.12 -38.67
N LYS A 73 -27.01 0.99 -37.99
CA LYS A 73 -27.50 0.98 -36.60
C LYS A 73 -28.97 0.57 -36.60
N VAL A 74 -29.28 -0.62 -36.08
CA VAL A 74 -30.66 -1.09 -35.87
C VAL A 74 -30.95 -1.03 -34.38
N GLY A 75 -31.55 0.06 -33.93
CA GLY A 75 -31.65 0.38 -32.51
C GLY A 75 -30.31 0.82 -31.91
N SER A 76 -29.93 0.27 -30.75
CA SER A 76 -28.65 0.55 -30.07
C SER A 76 -27.51 -0.40 -30.45
N VAL A 77 -27.77 -1.39 -31.32
CA VAL A 77 -26.80 -2.42 -31.72
C VAL A 77 -26.37 -2.18 -33.17
N TRP A 78 -25.06 -2.25 -33.40
CA TRP A 78 -24.47 -2.21 -34.73
C TRP A 78 -24.61 -3.59 -35.39
N GLN A 79 -25.14 -3.63 -36.61
CA GLN A 79 -25.23 -4.86 -37.40
C GLN A 79 -24.44 -4.69 -38.71
N PRO A 80 -23.65 -5.70 -39.12
CA PRO A 80 -23.01 -5.71 -40.44
C PRO A 80 -24.09 -5.89 -41.52
N THR A 81 -24.07 -5.08 -42.57
CA THR A 81 -24.96 -5.25 -43.74
C THR A 81 -24.14 -5.25 -45.03
N PRO A 82 -24.32 -6.23 -45.93
CA PRO A 82 -23.71 -6.20 -47.26
C PRO A 82 -24.32 -5.10 -48.16
N ARG A 83 -23.54 -4.61 -49.13
CA ARG A 83 -23.89 -3.61 -50.15
C ARG A 83 -25.20 -3.96 -50.91
N PRO A 84 -26.13 -3.01 -51.12
CA PRO A 84 -27.15 -3.13 -52.16
C PRO A 84 -26.50 -2.98 -53.55
N LEU A 85 -26.70 -3.96 -54.42
CA LEU A 85 -26.02 -4.13 -55.72
C LEU A 85 -26.39 -3.08 -56.79
N ASP A 86 -27.23 -2.11 -56.45
CA ASP A 86 -28.03 -1.34 -57.40
C ASP A 86 -27.93 0.21 -57.26
N ASP A 87 -26.91 0.74 -56.56
CA ASP A 87 -26.59 2.19 -56.61
C ASP A 87 -25.71 2.52 -57.85
N PRO A 88 -26.22 3.29 -58.83
CA PRO A 88 -25.52 3.58 -60.08
C PRO A 88 -24.40 4.64 -59.98
N ASN A 89 -24.16 5.25 -58.81
CA ASN A 89 -23.14 6.30 -58.64
C ASN A 89 -21.79 5.81 -58.08
N PHE A 90 -21.62 4.50 -57.81
CA PHE A 90 -20.35 3.94 -57.32
C PHE A 90 -19.58 3.22 -58.45
N PRO A 91 -18.24 3.39 -58.55
CA PRO A 91 -17.43 2.75 -59.59
C PRO A 91 -17.31 1.24 -59.36
N ALA A 92 -17.17 0.48 -60.45
CA ALA A 92 -17.20 -0.99 -60.45
C ALA A 92 -15.96 -1.63 -59.78
N GLU A 93 -16.21 -2.66 -58.97
CA GLU A 93 -15.25 -3.58 -58.34
C GLU A 93 -14.40 -4.37 -59.34
N PRO A 94 -13.14 -4.73 -58.99
CA PRO A 94 -12.51 -5.96 -59.43
C PRO A 94 -12.69 -7.08 -58.39
N ASN A 95 -13.12 -8.24 -58.87
CA ASN A 95 -13.37 -9.46 -58.12
C ASN A 95 -12.15 -9.95 -57.31
N TYR A 96 -12.15 -9.89 -55.99
CA TYR A 96 -11.61 -10.93 -55.09
C TYR A 96 -12.10 -10.67 -53.65
N TYR A 97 -12.81 -11.62 -53.03
CA TYR A 97 -12.55 -12.17 -51.68
C TYR A 97 -13.68 -13.11 -51.19
N THR A 98 -13.26 -14.25 -50.63
CA THR A 98 -14.06 -15.36 -50.08
C THR A 98 -14.25 -15.24 -48.56
N SER A 99 -15.25 -15.94 -48.00
CA SER A 99 -15.92 -15.71 -46.71
C SER A 99 -15.16 -16.05 -45.42
N ASP A 100 -13.82 -15.94 -45.38
CA ASP A 100 -13.03 -16.61 -44.34
C ASP A 100 -12.22 -15.65 -43.45
N ARG A 101 -12.53 -14.35 -43.43
CA ARG A 101 -11.75 -13.34 -42.67
C ARG A 101 -12.54 -12.71 -41.50
N PRO A 102 -11.91 -12.55 -40.32
CA PRO A 102 -12.49 -11.83 -39.18
C PRO A 102 -12.74 -10.36 -39.49
N ASN A 103 -13.61 -9.72 -38.70
CA ASN A 103 -13.98 -8.31 -38.84
C ASN A 103 -12.75 -7.39 -38.73
N ALA A 104 -12.35 -6.79 -39.85
CA ALA A 104 -11.26 -5.82 -39.97
C ALA A 104 -11.79 -4.37 -39.91
N PHE A 105 -11.06 -3.47 -39.24
CA PHE A 105 -11.35 -2.03 -39.22
C PHE A 105 -10.38 -1.29 -40.15
N TRP A 106 -10.90 -0.44 -41.03
CA TRP A 106 -10.11 0.17 -42.12
C TRP A 106 -9.99 1.70 -42.00
N ASN A 107 -8.75 2.18 -42.10
CA ASN A 107 -8.40 3.47 -42.74
C ASN A 107 -7.27 3.16 -43.73
N ILE A 108 -7.33 3.72 -44.94
CA ILE A 108 -6.36 3.47 -46.02
C ILE A 108 -4.89 3.82 -45.65
N ASN A 109 -4.68 4.66 -44.62
CA ASN A 109 -3.36 5.04 -44.12
C ASN A 109 -2.99 4.38 -42.78
N ASN A 110 -3.88 3.58 -42.18
CA ASN A 110 -3.59 2.83 -40.95
C ASN A 110 -3.56 1.32 -41.22
N PRO A 111 -2.74 0.56 -40.48
CA PRO A 111 -2.71 -0.89 -40.59
C PRO A 111 -4.06 -1.52 -40.18
N THR A 112 -4.42 -2.68 -40.75
CA THR A 112 -5.64 -3.40 -40.35
C THR A 112 -5.40 -4.15 -39.05
N ILE A 113 -6.23 -3.87 -38.04
CA ILE A 113 -6.31 -4.69 -36.83
C ILE A 113 -7.33 -5.80 -37.07
N THR A 114 -6.88 -7.04 -37.03
CA THR A 114 -7.69 -8.26 -37.12
C THR A 114 -7.72 -8.96 -35.77
N GLN A 115 -8.91 -9.17 -35.20
CA GLN A 115 -9.06 -10.09 -34.06
C GLN A 115 -9.01 -11.54 -34.58
N THR A 116 -8.09 -12.35 -34.07
CA THR A 116 -7.78 -13.68 -34.62
C THR A 116 -8.52 -14.82 -33.92
N ASN A 117 -9.23 -14.53 -32.82
CA ASN A 117 -10.03 -15.49 -32.07
C ASN A 117 -11.52 -15.09 -32.01
N ALA A 118 -12.42 -16.07 -31.80
CA ALA A 118 -13.88 -15.88 -31.90
C ALA A 118 -14.56 -15.33 -30.62
N ALA A 119 -13.81 -14.76 -29.68
CA ALA A 119 -14.36 -14.31 -28.40
C ALA A 119 -14.96 -12.89 -28.50
N THR A 120 -16.01 -12.62 -27.73
CA THR A 120 -16.75 -11.34 -27.75
C THR A 120 -15.92 -10.19 -27.18
N GLY A 121 -15.24 -9.43 -28.04
CA GLY A 121 -14.68 -8.11 -27.74
C GLY A 121 -15.63 -6.99 -28.17
N TYR A 122 -15.75 -5.92 -27.37
CA TYR A 122 -16.52 -4.73 -27.72
C TYR A 122 -15.60 -3.68 -28.37
N ILE A 123 -15.75 -3.44 -29.67
CA ILE A 123 -15.12 -2.31 -30.37
C ILE A 123 -16.08 -1.12 -30.37
N SER A 124 -15.61 0.06 -29.91
CA SER A 124 -16.40 1.29 -29.93
C SER A 124 -16.41 1.96 -31.30
N SER A 125 -17.30 2.95 -31.48
CA SER A 125 -17.32 3.82 -32.68
C SER A 125 -16.07 4.70 -32.86
N THR A 126 -15.13 4.68 -31.91
CA THR A 126 -13.86 5.43 -31.97
C THR A 126 -12.66 4.55 -32.35
N GLY A 127 -12.86 3.24 -32.58
CA GLY A 127 -11.78 2.30 -32.87
C GLY A 127 -11.01 1.79 -31.65
N ASN A 128 -11.50 2.10 -30.44
CA ASN A 128 -10.94 1.59 -29.19
C ASN A 128 -11.55 0.21 -28.85
N PHE A 129 -10.73 -0.66 -28.28
CA PHE A 129 -11.14 -1.95 -27.72
C PHE A 129 -11.35 -1.80 -26.22
N TYR A 130 -12.59 -2.00 -25.76
CA TYR A 130 -12.93 -1.86 -24.35
C TYR A 130 -13.28 -3.21 -23.72
N GLY A 131 -12.83 -3.40 -22.48
CA GLY A 131 -13.34 -4.46 -21.60
C GLY A 131 -13.20 -5.86 -22.18
N LEU A 132 -11.98 -6.24 -22.54
CA LEU A 132 -11.69 -7.60 -23.03
C LEU A 132 -12.01 -8.63 -21.94
N ASN A 133 -13.09 -9.39 -22.12
CA ASN A 133 -13.50 -10.41 -21.16
C ASN A 133 -12.85 -11.75 -21.54
N GLY A 134 -11.72 -12.06 -20.92
CA GLY A 134 -10.89 -13.25 -21.20
C GLY A 134 -9.79 -12.98 -22.21
N ALA A 135 -8.83 -13.91 -22.31
CA ALA A 135 -7.66 -13.79 -23.16
C ALA A 135 -8.01 -13.59 -24.65
N GLN A 136 -7.33 -12.65 -25.30
CA GLN A 136 -7.58 -12.29 -26.71
C GLN A 136 -6.29 -12.30 -27.52
N SER A 137 -6.41 -12.57 -28.82
CA SER A 137 -5.28 -12.47 -29.75
C SER A 137 -5.64 -11.55 -30.91
N PHE A 138 -4.82 -10.52 -31.12
CA PHE A 138 -4.97 -9.59 -32.24
C PHE A 138 -3.75 -9.66 -33.14
N ARG A 139 -3.97 -9.46 -34.43
CA ARG A 139 -2.93 -9.32 -35.44
C ARG A 139 -3.10 -7.97 -36.13
N LEU A 140 -2.02 -7.21 -36.16
CA LEU A 140 -1.91 -5.97 -36.91
C LEU A 140 -1.07 -6.23 -38.15
N ASP A 141 -1.73 -6.24 -39.29
CA ASP A 141 -1.08 -6.48 -40.59
C ASP A 141 -0.67 -5.16 -41.22
N ASP A 142 0.53 -5.14 -41.82
CA ASP A 142 0.94 -4.05 -42.69
C ASP A 142 0.27 -4.21 -44.05
N ASN A 143 -0.80 -3.45 -44.29
CA ASN A 143 -1.58 -3.55 -45.53
C ASN A 143 -0.92 -2.87 -46.73
N THR A 144 0.19 -2.18 -46.53
CA THR A 144 0.85 -1.40 -47.59
C THR A 144 1.62 -2.28 -48.60
N ALA A 145 1.67 -3.60 -48.36
CA ALA A 145 2.26 -4.58 -49.26
C ALA A 145 1.31 -5.07 -50.39
N ALA A 146 0.08 -4.55 -50.47
CA ALA A 146 -0.88 -4.93 -51.50
C ALA A 146 -0.39 -4.48 -52.90
N THR A 147 -0.05 -5.45 -53.76
CA THR A 147 0.46 -5.23 -55.13
C THR A 147 -0.51 -4.53 -56.08
N ASP A 148 -1.73 -4.27 -55.61
CA ASP A 148 -2.87 -3.67 -56.31
C ASP A 148 -3.32 -2.32 -55.72
N ASP A 149 -2.53 -1.72 -54.82
CA ASP A 149 -2.76 -0.34 -54.36
C ASP A 149 -2.78 0.64 -55.55
N PRO A 150 -3.91 1.33 -55.82
CA PRO A 150 -4.02 2.33 -56.90
C PRO A 150 -3.06 3.52 -56.74
N SER A 151 -2.49 3.71 -55.55
CA SER A 151 -1.53 4.79 -55.25
C SER A 151 -0.11 4.50 -55.79
N GLY A 152 0.19 3.25 -56.17
CA GLY A 152 1.48 2.84 -56.71
C GLY A 152 2.62 2.80 -55.68
N MET A 153 2.32 2.65 -54.39
CA MET A 153 3.36 2.52 -53.36
C MET A 153 4.06 1.15 -53.48
N PRO A 154 5.40 1.12 -53.56
CA PRO A 154 6.15 -0.13 -53.60
C PRO A 154 5.99 -0.88 -52.26
N GLY A 155 5.84 -2.20 -52.33
CA GLY A 155 5.83 -3.07 -51.14
C GLY A 155 7.04 -2.76 -50.25
N TYR A 156 6.76 -2.47 -48.98
CA TYR A 156 7.76 -1.94 -48.06
C TYR A 156 8.93 -2.91 -47.90
N THR A 157 10.15 -2.40 -48.06
CA THR A 157 11.36 -3.13 -47.66
C THR A 157 11.59 -2.77 -46.19
N ALA A 158 11.30 -3.68 -45.26
CA ALA A 158 11.27 -3.35 -43.83
C ALA A 158 12.59 -2.75 -43.34
N GLY A 159 12.58 -1.44 -43.04
CA GLY A 159 13.66 -0.71 -42.40
C GLY A 159 13.48 -0.65 -40.90
N THR A 160 12.62 0.26 -40.41
CA THR A 160 12.22 0.37 -38.99
C THR A 160 10.74 0.08 -38.85
N VAL A 161 10.36 -0.66 -37.82
CA VAL A 161 8.96 -0.85 -37.39
C VAL A 161 8.80 -0.37 -35.96
N VAL A 162 7.88 0.57 -35.74
CA VAL A 162 7.49 1.06 -34.41
C VAL A 162 6.01 0.78 -34.18
N PHE A 163 5.71 -0.02 -33.16
CA PHE A 163 4.36 -0.29 -32.68
C PHE A 163 4.09 0.57 -31.46
N GLN A 164 3.06 1.41 -31.54
CA GLN A 164 2.67 2.31 -30.47
C GLN A 164 1.23 2.04 -30.05
N PHE A 165 0.97 2.06 -28.74
CA PHE A 165 -0.37 1.86 -28.22
C PHE A 165 -0.51 2.43 -26.82
N GLN A 166 -1.76 2.67 -26.45
CA GLN A 166 -2.19 2.99 -25.09
C GLN A 166 -3.03 1.84 -24.55
N THR A 167 -2.85 1.54 -23.28
CA THR A 167 -3.76 0.68 -22.52
C THR A 167 -4.37 1.43 -21.36
N ASP A 168 -5.66 1.18 -21.11
CA ASP A 168 -6.30 1.54 -19.85
C ASP A 168 -6.45 0.28 -19.00
N GLY A 169 -5.87 0.31 -17.79
CA GLY A 169 -5.87 -0.80 -16.84
C GLY A 169 -4.78 -1.86 -17.07
N GLN A 170 -4.31 -2.42 -15.95
CA GLN A 170 -3.27 -3.46 -15.78
C GLN A 170 -1.92 -3.22 -16.49
N PHE A 171 -0.86 -3.86 -15.99
CA PHE A 171 0.43 -3.88 -16.68
C PHE A 171 0.39 -4.81 -17.90
N VAL A 172 1.10 -4.43 -18.95
CA VAL A 172 1.20 -5.24 -20.17
C VAL A 172 2.38 -6.20 -20.04
N ASP A 173 2.13 -7.50 -20.10
CA ASP A 173 3.19 -8.49 -20.30
C ASP A 173 3.71 -8.40 -21.74
N LEU A 174 4.87 -7.76 -21.92
CA LEU A 174 5.47 -7.53 -23.22
C LEU A 174 5.93 -8.82 -23.90
N SER A 175 6.09 -9.93 -23.18
CA SER A 175 6.44 -11.21 -23.80
C SER A 175 5.31 -11.72 -24.72
N THR A 176 4.09 -11.26 -24.49
CA THR A 176 2.89 -11.59 -25.28
C THR A 176 2.75 -10.78 -26.57
N ILE A 177 3.58 -9.76 -26.76
CA ILE A 177 3.63 -8.95 -27.98
C ILE A 177 4.82 -9.41 -28.83
N ARG A 178 4.58 -9.73 -30.10
CA ARG A 178 5.60 -10.19 -31.03
C ARG A 178 5.45 -9.57 -32.41
N LEU A 179 6.58 -9.22 -33.03
CA LEU A 179 6.65 -8.99 -34.47
C LEU A 179 6.83 -10.35 -35.14
N VAL A 180 5.84 -10.79 -35.91
CA VAL A 180 5.84 -12.03 -36.69
C VAL A 180 6.19 -11.67 -38.13
N TYR A 181 7.14 -12.36 -38.74
CA TYR A 181 7.60 -12.07 -40.10
C TYR A 181 7.89 -13.35 -40.89
N MET A 182 7.88 -13.23 -42.21
CA MET A 182 8.24 -14.30 -43.12
C MET A 182 9.68 -14.14 -43.61
N ASP A 183 10.47 -15.20 -43.52
CA ASP A 183 11.85 -15.28 -44.03
C ASP A 183 12.02 -16.55 -44.86
N GLY A 184 12.16 -16.39 -46.18
CA GLY A 184 12.22 -17.52 -47.11
C GLY A 184 10.97 -18.40 -47.10
N GLY A 185 9.80 -17.83 -46.78
CA GLY A 185 8.53 -18.56 -46.64
C GLY A 185 8.33 -19.30 -45.32
N ILE A 186 9.24 -19.12 -44.35
CA ILE A 186 9.11 -19.67 -42.99
C ILE A 186 8.71 -18.54 -42.04
N GLU A 187 7.64 -18.76 -41.27
CA GLU A 187 7.22 -17.83 -40.23
C GLU A 187 8.22 -17.84 -39.05
N LYS A 188 8.65 -16.64 -38.66
CA LYS A 188 9.53 -16.37 -37.52
C LYS A 188 8.93 -15.23 -36.71
N TRP A 189 9.43 -15.04 -35.49
CA TRP A 189 8.95 -13.97 -34.64
C TRP A 189 10.05 -13.41 -33.74
N ILE A 190 9.87 -12.16 -33.33
CA ILE A 190 10.70 -11.45 -32.35
C ILE A 190 9.78 -10.94 -31.25
N SER A 191 9.98 -11.39 -30.02
CA SER A 191 9.25 -10.87 -28.86
C SER A 191 9.59 -9.40 -28.64
N ALA A 192 8.64 -8.60 -28.16
CA ALA A 192 8.96 -7.28 -27.62
C ALA A 192 9.89 -7.37 -26.38
N ALA A 193 9.90 -8.51 -25.68
CA ALA A 193 10.82 -8.76 -24.57
C ALA A 193 12.24 -9.21 -25.01
N ASP A 194 12.49 -9.43 -26.30
CA ASP A 194 13.83 -9.79 -26.81
C ASP A 194 14.73 -8.55 -26.90
N LEU A 195 15.47 -8.28 -25.83
CA LEU A 195 16.36 -7.12 -25.71
C LEU A 195 17.50 -7.08 -26.74
N ASN A 196 17.74 -8.15 -27.51
CA ASN A 196 18.72 -8.13 -28.59
C ASN A 196 18.17 -7.51 -29.88
N ARG A 197 16.86 -7.43 -29.99
CA ARG A 197 16.16 -7.12 -31.25
C ARG A 197 14.98 -6.18 -31.05
N ALA A 198 14.60 -5.86 -29.81
CA ALA A 198 13.53 -4.94 -29.47
C ALA A 198 14.03 -3.86 -28.50
N GLU A 199 13.66 -2.62 -28.79
CA GLU A 199 13.85 -1.44 -27.95
C GLU A 199 12.48 -0.88 -27.59
N MET A 200 12.35 -0.30 -26.40
CA MET A 200 11.04 0.17 -25.94
C MET A 200 11.13 1.37 -25.03
N LEU A 201 10.09 2.20 -25.12
CA LEU A 201 9.76 3.21 -24.13
C LEU A 201 8.40 2.87 -23.53
N ARG A 202 8.28 3.10 -22.22
CA ARG A 202 7.03 2.94 -21.50
C ARG A 202 6.78 4.17 -20.67
N GLU A 203 5.53 4.59 -20.61
CA GLU A 203 5.09 5.70 -19.80
C GLU A 203 3.88 5.24 -18.98
N TYR A 204 3.87 5.56 -17.69
CA TYR A 204 2.82 5.17 -16.77
C TYR A 204 2.17 6.40 -16.18
N MET A 205 0.85 6.53 -16.32
CA MET A 205 0.15 7.76 -15.95
C MET A 205 -1.20 7.49 -15.29
N PRO A 206 -1.64 8.38 -14.39
CA PRO A 206 -3.07 8.50 -14.08
C PRO A 206 -3.84 8.87 -15.37
N PRO A 207 -5.13 8.50 -15.49
CA PRO A 207 -5.94 8.86 -16.65
C PRO A 207 -6.02 10.36 -16.90
N GLU A 208 -6.15 10.76 -18.17
CA GLU A 208 -6.28 12.16 -18.54
C GLU A 208 -7.58 12.77 -17.97
N GLY A 209 -7.45 13.77 -17.10
CA GLY A 209 -8.59 14.39 -16.43
C GLY A 209 -9.09 13.65 -15.18
N ALA A 210 -8.44 12.55 -14.78
CA ALA A 210 -8.70 11.91 -13.49
C ALA A 210 -8.53 12.91 -12.35
N SER A 211 -9.32 12.73 -11.29
CA SER A 211 -9.10 13.48 -10.05
C SER A 211 -7.65 13.33 -9.59
N SER A 212 -7.08 14.37 -8.99
CA SER A 212 -5.78 14.30 -8.27
C SER A 212 -5.75 13.30 -7.09
N ASP A 213 -6.84 12.57 -6.93
CA ASP A 213 -7.04 11.47 -6.03
C ASP A 213 -6.71 10.16 -6.76
N PRO A 214 -5.55 9.53 -6.46
CA PRO A 214 -5.18 8.25 -7.06
C PRO A 214 -6.24 7.18 -6.80
N SER A 215 -7.08 7.33 -5.76
CA SER A 215 -8.04 6.34 -5.29
C SER A 215 -9.33 6.21 -6.11
N SER A 216 -9.53 6.97 -7.20
CA SER A 216 -10.62 6.67 -8.12
C SER A 216 -10.41 5.28 -8.72
N ALA A 217 -11.50 4.53 -8.94
CA ALA A 217 -11.49 3.21 -9.59
C ALA A 217 -11.05 3.25 -11.07
N GLU A 218 -10.54 4.40 -11.53
CA GLU A 218 -10.06 4.62 -12.88
C GLU A 218 -8.61 4.12 -12.91
N GLY A 219 -8.39 2.99 -13.58
CA GLY A 219 -7.09 2.32 -13.68
C GLY A 219 -6.02 3.22 -14.29
N TYR A 220 -4.75 2.81 -14.20
CA TYR A 220 -3.66 3.53 -14.85
C TYR A 220 -3.77 3.46 -16.38
N GLU A 221 -3.45 4.57 -17.04
CA GLU A 221 -3.12 4.56 -18.46
C GLU A 221 -1.63 4.21 -18.61
N SER A 222 -1.32 3.22 -19.44
CA SER A 222 0.06 2.90 -19.80
C SER A 222 0.24 3.10 -21.29
N ARG A 223 1.33 3.76 -21.69
CA ARG A 223 1.67 3.97 -23.09
C ARG A 223 2.98 3.30 -23.42
N PHE A 224 3.03 2.72 -24.60
CA PHE A 224 4.15 1.93 -25.06
C PHE A 224 4.54 2.35 -26.47
N ALA A 225 5.83 2.42 -26.71
CA ALA A 225 6.41 2.41 -28.04
C ALA A 225 7.42 1.28 -28.09
N ILE A 226 7.28 0.39 -29.08
CA ILE A 226 8.15 -0.77 -29.26
C ILE A 226 8.73 -0.68 -30.66
N GLN A 227 10.05 -0.71 -30.76
CA GLN A 227 10.77 -0.74 -32.00
C GLN A 227 11.53 -2.05 -32.13
N TRP A 228 11.42 -2.72 -33.28
CA TRP A 228 12.26 -3.88 -33.57
C TRP A 228 13.40 -3.51 -34.51
N ASN A 229 14.61 -4.00 -34.22
CA ASN A 229 15.72 -3.97 -35.15
C ASN A 229 15.59 -5.14 -36.14
N LEU A 230 15.33 -4.79 -37.39
CA LEU A 230 15.11 -5.73 -38.49
C LEU A 230 16.35 -5.93 -39.37
N THR A 231 17.44 -5.21 -39.06
CA THR A 231 18.69 -5.25 -39.83
C THR A 231 19.18 -6.69 -40.02
N GLY A 232 19.50 -7.04 -41.27
CA GLY A 232 20.05 -8.34 -41.65
C GLY A 232 19.03 -9.49 -41.71
N LEU A 233 17.72 -9.22 -41.60
CA LEU A 233 16.68 -10.22 -41.83
C LEU A 233 16.13 -10.17 -43.26
N GLY A 234 15.83 -11.35 -43.82
CA GLY A 234 15.15 -11.50 -45.11
C GLY A 234 13.64 -11.32 -45.01
N ILE A 235 13.18 -10.20 -44.44
CA ILE A 235 11.75 -9.94 -44.23
C ILE A 235 11.07 -9.63 -45.56
N SER A 236 10.07 -10.42 -45.92
CA SER A 236 9.19 -10.14 -47.07
C SER A 236 7.81 -9.62 -46.66
N GLU A 237 7.38 -9.91 -45.45
CA GLU A 237 6.10 -9.53 -44.86
C GLU A 237 6.23 -9.60 -43.33
N TYR A 238 5.52 -8.73 -42.61
CA TYR A 238 5.44 -8.80 -41.15
C TYR A 238 4.05 -8.40 -40.62
N SER A 239 3.77 -8.80 -39.38
CA SER A 239 2.60 -8.41 -38.60
C SER A 239 2.99 -8.28 -37.12
N ILE A 240 2.23 -7.50 -36.36
CA ILE A 240 2.34 -7.50 -34.89
C ILE A 240 1.24 -8.38 -34.34
N VAL A 241 1.60 -9.37 -33.53
CA VAL A 241 0.65 -10.22 -32.82
C VAL A 241 0.74 -9.92 -31.33
N TRP A 242 -0.42 -9.72 -30.71
CA TRP A 242 -0.53 -9.55 -29.26
C TRP A 242 -1.55 -10.52 -28.68
N ASP A 243 -1.05 -11.44 -27.84
CA ASP A 243 -1.83 -12.40 -27.05
C ASP A 243 -2.11 -11.82 -25.65
N THR A 244 -3.15 -11.00 -25.49
CA THR A 244 -3.46 -10.30 -24.22
C THR A 244 -4.27 -11.13 -23.23
N GLU A 245 -4.17 -10.78 -21.94
CA GLU A 245 -4.95 -11.35 -20.85
C GLU A 245 -6.31 -10.61 -20.64
N SER A 246 -7.12 -11.07 -19.69
CA SER A 246 -8.44 -10.47 -19.40
C SER A 246 -8.30 -9.04 -18.83
N HIS A 247 -9.20 -8.13 -19.23
CA HIS A 247 -9.44 -6.79 -18.69
C HIS A 247 -8.60 -5.60 -19.22
N THR A 248 -7.71 -5.78 -20.19
CA THR A 248 -7.01 -4.64 -20.83
C THR A 248 -7.93 -3.94 -21.83
N SER A 249 -8.06 -2.62 -21.76
CA SER A 249 -8.61 -1.85 -22.90
C SER A 249 -7.45 -1.36 -23.77
N LEU A 250 -7.54 -1.56 -25.08
CA LEU A 250 -6.52 -1.17 -26.04
C LEU A 250 -6.99 0.03 -26.86
N GLN A 251 -6.20 1.09 -26.86
CA GLN A 251 -6.55 2.37 -27.45
C GLN A 251 -5.37 2.92 -28.24
N GLN A 252 -5.69 3.82 -29.18
CA GLN A 252 -4.70 4.65 -29.87
C GLN A 252 -3.54 3.82 -30.47
N VAL A 253 -3.88 2.76 -31.19
CA VAL A 253 -2.90 1.86 -31.82
C VAL A 253 -2.36 2.49 -33.11
N SER A 254 -1.04 2.52 -33.26
CA SER A 254 -0.35 2.99 -34.45
C SER A 254 0.80 2.06 -34.83
N LEU A 255 1.08 1.96 -36.13
CA LEU A 255 2.24 1.29 -36.70
C LEU A 255 2.94 2.26 -37.63
N ASP A 256 4.17 2.61 -37.30
CA ASP A 256 5.02 3.45 -38.14
C ASP A 256 6.10 2.58 -38.80
N SER A 257 6.20 2.67 -40.12
CA SER A 257 7.16 1.89 -40.93
C SER A 257 8.01 2.80 -41.81
N SER A 258 9.32 2.54 -41.80
CA SER A 258 10.31 3.18 -42.66
C SER A 258 10.97 2.15 -43.57
N ASP A 259 11.29 2.54 -44.81
CA ASP A 259 12.05 1.73 -45.77
C ASP A 259 13.56 1.67 -45.48
N GLN A 260 14.05 2.54 -44.58
CA GLN A 260 15.41 2.50 -44.03
C GLN A 260 15.37 2.40 -42.52
N TYR A 261 16.26 1.59 -41.94
CA TYR A 261 16.38 1.52 -40.50
C TYR A 261 16.93 2.84 -39.94
N VAL A 262 16.06 3.59 -39.29
CA VAL A 262 16.33 4.76 -38.48
C VAL A 262 15.86 4.45 -37.07
N ALA A 263 16.77 4.52 -36.09
CA ALA A 263 16.37 4.35 -34.71
C ALA A 263 15.43 5.49 -34.31
N ALA A 264 14.18 5.15 -33.98
CA ALA A 264 13.16 6.05 -33.48
C ALA A 264 13.09 6.06 -31.94
N ILE A 265 13.54 4.98 -31.29
CA ILE A 265 13.64 4.85 -29.83
C ILE A 265 15.11 4.92 -29.40
N PRO A 266 15.45 5.70 -28.35
CA PRO A 266 16.79 5.69 -27.75
C PRO A 266 17.20 4.28 -27.31
N THR A 267 18.36 3.83 -27.77
CA THR A 267 18.83 2.45 -27.56
C THR A 267 19.16 2.20 -26.09
N THR A 268 18.74 1.04 -25.58
CA THR A 268 19.05 0.57 -24.23
C THR A 268 20.55 0.23 -24.11
N ARG A 269 21.13 0.44 -22.92
CA ARG A 269 22.48 -0.04 -22.60
C ARG A 269 22.46 -0.92 -21.35
N ALA A 270 23.17 -2.04 -21.40
CA ALA A 270 23.28 -2.97 -20.28
C ALA A 270 24.66 -2.92 -19.63
N TRP A 271 24.72 -2.55 -18.35
CA TRP A 271 25.91 -2.63 -17.53
C TRP A 271 26.19 -4.09 -17.17
N THR A 272 27.26 -4.65 -17.72
CA THR A 272 27.70 -6.04 -17.46
C THR A 272 29.05 -6.10 -16.73
N GLY A 273 29.73 -4.96 -16.58
CA GLY A 273 31.01 -4.84 -15.90
C GLY A 273 30.93 -4.96 -14.38
N GLY A 274 32.11 -5.05 -13.74
CA GLY A 274 32.26 -4.89 -12.30
C GLY A 274 32.16 -3.42 -11.87
N SER A 275 32.86 -3.02 -10.80
CA SER A 275 32.93 -1.61 -10.41
C SER A 275 33.66 -0.76 -11.45
N GLY A 276 33.19 0.45 -11.72
CA GLY A 276 33.80 1.35 -12.70
C GLY A 276 33.04 2.66 -12.95
N SER A 277 33.53 3.41 -13.93
CA SER A 277 32.95 4.68 -14.37
C SER A 277 31.72 4.47 -15.26
N TRP A 278 30.66 5.27 -15.06
CA TRP A 278 29.49 5.32 -15.95
C TRP A 278 29.91 5.71 -17.37
N SER A 279 30.84 6.65 -17.51
CA SER A 279 31.32 7.11 -18.82
C SER A 279 32.16 6.07 -19.59
N ASN A 280 32.64 5.01 -18.94
CA ASN A 280 33.45 4.00 -19.60
C ASN A 280 32.58 3.03 -20.42
N GLY A 281 32.54 3.25 -21.74
CA GLY A 281 31.77 2.44 -22.69
C GLY A 281 32.12 0.94 -22.70
N ALA A 282 33.27 0.52 -22.17
CA ALA A 282 33.62 -0.90 -22.04
C ALA A 282 32.74 -1.66 -21.04
N ASN A 283 32.05 -0.96 -20.14
CA ASN A 283 31.13 -1.57 -19.18
C ASN A 283 29.71 -1.77 -19.74
N TRP A 284 29.41 -1.11 -20.86
CA TRP A 284 28.08 -1.04 -21.45
C TRP A 284 27.99 -1.90 -22.70
N LEU A 285 27.05 -2.84 -22.67
CA LEU A 285 26.68 -3.69 -23.80
C LEU A 285 25.52 -3.04 -24.56
N ASP A 286 25.70 -2.82 -25.86
CA ASP A 286 24.65 -2.50 -26.83
C ASP A 286 24.12 -3.78 -27.46
N ARG A 287 22.93 -4.19 -27.04
CA ARG A 287 22.28 -5.39 -27.56
C ARG A 287 21.60 -5.16 -28.90
N SER A 288 21.12 -3.95 -29.17
CA SER A 288 20.50 -3.58 -30.43
C SER A 288 21.46 -3.68 -31.62
N ALA A 289 22.78 -3.59 -31.37
CA ALA A 289 23.84 -3.72 -32.36
C ALA A 289 24.51 -5.12 -32.38
N GLY A 290 23.81 -6.18 -31.97
CA GLY A 290 24.36 -7.54 -31.98
C GLY A 290 25.35 -7.83 -30.85
N GLY A 291 25.32 -7.04 -29.77
CA GLY A 291 26.11 -7.29 -28.55
C GLY A 291 27.49 -6.66 -28.55
N THR A 292 27.63 -5.42 -29.04
CA THR A 292 28.91 -4.68 -29.02
C THR A 292 29.12 -3.89 -27.74
N TYR A 293 30.38 -3.80 -27.32
CA TYR A 293 30.84 -2.94 -26.23
C TYR A 293 31.49 -1.67 -26.78
N GLY A 294 31.58 -0.61 -25.96
CA GLY A 294 32.38 0.59 -26.26
C GLY A 294 31.58 1.89 -26.36
N THR A 295 30.26 1.84 -26.24
CA THR A 295 29.38 3.02 -26.24
C THR A 295 28.58 3.09 -24.94
N GLY A 296 28.65 4.24 -24.25
CA GLY A 296 27.87 4.47 -23.04
C GLY A 296 26.36 4.66 -23.30
N PRO A 297 25.57 4.87 -22.24
CA PRO A 297 24.14 5.18 -22.31
C PRO A 297 23.86 6.39 -23.18
N VAL A 298 22.79 6.28 -23.97
CA VAL A 298 22.23 7.42 -24.70
C VAL A 298 21.25 8.11 -23.78
N GLU A 299 21.21 9.44 -23.81
CA GLU A 299 20.23 10.22 -23.09
C GLU A 299 18.81 9.71 -23.38
N ASN A 300 17.98 9.60 -22.35
CA ASN A 300 16.61 9.08 -22.43
C ASN A 300 16.50 7.58 -22.79
N GLY A 301 17.60 6.90 -23.11
CA GLY A 301 17.63 5.44 -23.25
C GLY A 301 17.45 4.74 -21.91
N ASN A 302 16.91 3.53 -21.93
CA ASN A 302 16.86 2.70 -20.73
C ASN A 302 18.28 2.24 -20.39
N VAL A 303 18.53 2.08 -19.09
CA VAL A 303 19.75 1.45 -18.58
C VAL A 303 19.39 0.20 -17.83
N ARG A 304 20.14 -0.87 -18.06
CA ARG A 304 19.92 -2.16 -17.41
C ARG A 304 21.17 -2.61 -16.67
N PHE A 305 21.00 -3.07 -15.44
CA PHE A 305 22.08 -3.56 -14.60
C PHE A 305 22.03 -5.09 -14.51
N GLU A 306 23.10 -5.72 -15.00
CA GLU A 306 23.29 -7.16 -15.11
C GLU A 306 24.70 -7.56 -14.67
N ASN A 307 25.28 -6.78 -13.76
CA ASN A 307 26.58 -7.07 -13.16
C ASN A 307 26.62 -8.50 -12.61
N THR A 308 27.72 -9.19 -12.88
CA THR A 308 27.95 -10.59 -12.52
C THR A 308 28.51 -10.77 -11.10
N SER A 309 28.93 -9.67 -10.48
CA SER A 309 29.31 -9.55 -9.07
C SER A 309 28.79 -8.23 -8.51
N ALA A 310 28.86 -8.01 -7.20
CA ALA A 310 28.56 -6.69 -6.62
C ALA A 310 29.37 -5.58 -7.32
N ALA A 311 28.74 -4.45 -7.62
CA ALA A 311 29.35 -3.38 -8.40
C ALA A 311 29.12 -1.98 -7.78
N LEU A 312 30.16 -1.15 -7.85
CA LEU A 312 30.08 0.29 -7.60
C LEU A 312 30.25 1.02 -8.92
N VAL A 313 29.23 1.74 -9.36
CA VAL A 313 29.26 2.56 -10.58
C VAL A 313 29.36 4.02 -10.18
N THR A 314 30.39 4.70 -10.67
CA THR A 314 30.59 6.14 -10.43
C THR A 314 29.93 6.95 -11.54
N LEU A 315 29.13 7.94 -11.15
CA LEU A 315 28.45 8.89 -12.02
C LEU A 315 29.22 10.22 -11.97
N GLU A 316 30.01 10.50 -13.00
CA GLU A 316 30.89 11.69 -13.04
C GLU A 316 30.18 12.96 -13.54
N SER A 317 29.03 12.80 -14.18
CA SER A 317 28.21 13.90 -14.70
C SER A 317 26.74 13.53 -14.65
N SER A 318 25.86 14.53 -14.56
CA SER A 318 24.42 14.27 -14.55
C SER A 318 23.97 13.49 -15.78
N GLN A 319 23.04 12.57 -15.59
CA GLN A 319 22.50 11.70 -16.64
C GLN A 319 20.98 11.76 -16.63
N THR A 320 20.40 11.68 -17.83
CA THR A 320 18.96 11.48 -18.01
C THR A 320 18.73 10.13 -18.70
N VAL A 321 17.96 9.27 -18.06
CA VAL A 321 17.63 7.92 -18.56
C VAL A 321 16.12 7.75 -18.69
N GLY A 322 15.69 6.84 -19.57
CA GLY A 322 14.28 6.46 -19.70
C GLY A 322 13.81 5.72 -18.45
N GLU A 323 14.21 4.46 -18.35
CA GLU A 323 13.99 3.56 -17.21
C GLU A 323 15.32 3.01 -16.68
N ILE A 324 15.39 2.73 -15.38
CA ILE A 324 16.46 1.95 -14.77
C ILE A 324 15.96 0.54 -14.48
N VAL A 325 16.65 -0.48 -14.95
CA VAL A 325 16.22 -1.88 -14.77
C VAL A 325 17.28 -2.70 -14.06
N PHE A 326 16.93 -3.36 -12.96
CA PHE A 326 17.79 -4.34 -12.28
C PHE A 326 17.32 -5.76 -12.60
N SER A 327 18.21 -6.59 -13.15
CA SER A 327 17.91 -7.98 -13.53
C SER A 327 18.83 -9.04 -12.93
N THR A 328 19.71 -8.64 -12.02
CA THR A 328 20.71 -9.50 -11.39
C THR A 328 20.51 -9.56 -9.88
N ALA A 329 20.81 -10.68 -9.24
CA ALA A 329 20.77 -10.81 -7.78
C ALA A 329 21.93 -10.09 -7.08
N ASN A 330 22.92 -9.61 -7.84
CA ASN A 330 24.11 -8.96 -7.30
C ASN A 330 23.85 -7.51 -6.93
N ASP A 331 24.29 -7.11 -5.75
CA ASP A 331 24.17 -5.74 -5.26
C ASP A 331 24.80 -4.73 -6.22
N LEU A 332 24.23 -3.53 -6.26
CA LEU A 332 24.79 -2.43 -7.03
C LEU A 332 24.69 -1.12 -6.25
N THR A 333 25.74 -0.31 -6.31
CA THR A 333 25.72 1.07 -5.83
C THR A 333 26.00 2.02 -6.99
N LEU A 334 25.06 2.90 -7.32
CA LEU A 334 25.31 4.10 -8.10
C LEU A 334 25.76 5.19 -7.14
N GLN A 335 26.96 5.72 -7.32
CA GLN A 335 27.48 6.85 -6.54
C GLN A 335 27.82 7.98 -7.49
N ALA A 336 27.44 9.22 -7.13
CA ALA A 336 27.74 10.40 -7.91
C ALA A 336 28.78 11.29 -7.24
N ASP A 337 29.46 12.09 -8.05
CA ASP A 337 30.20 13.25 -7.59
C ASP A 337 29.23 14.33 -7.05
N ALA A 338 29.74 15.28 -6.27
CA ALA A 338 28.91 16.32 -5.68
C ALA A 338 28.21 17.17 -6.75
N GLY A 339 26.89 17.34 -6.63
CA GLY A 339 26.08 18.12 -7.58
C GLY A 339 25.70 17.39 -8.87
N VAL A 340 26.02 16.10 -8.97
CA VAL A 340 25.63 15.25 -10.09
C VAL A 340 24.32 14.52 -9.76
N ALA A 341 23.35 14.65 -10.66
CA ALA A 341 22.02 14.09 -10.51
C ALA A 341 21.74 13.00 -11.55
N LEU A 342 20.96 12.00 -11.16
CA LEU A 342 20.38 11.00 -12.05
C LEU A 342 18.90 11.31 -12.24
N THR A 343 18.53 11.71 -13.45
CA THR A 343 17.13 11.92 -13.84
C THR A 343 16.60 10.64 -14.47
N ALA A 344 15.53 10.08 -13.90
CA ALA A 344 14.79 8.99 -14.52
C ALA A 344 13.40 9.46 -14.90
N ASN A 345 13.01 9.15 -16.13
CA ASN A 345 11.73 9.61 -16.66
C ASN A 345 10.56 8.69 -16.29
N THR A 346 10.79 7.38 -16.24
CA THR A 346 9.71 6.38 -16.17
C THR A 346 9.81 5.47 -14.94
N GLY A 347 10.95 5.50 -14.25
CA GLY A 347 11.14 4.86 -12.96
C GLY A 347 12.20 3.79 -12.92
N ILE A 348 11.99 2.85 -12.01
CA ILE A 348 12.91 1.76 -11.73
C ILE A 348 12.11 0.47 -11.70
N SER A 349 12.53 -0.53 -12.48
CA SER A 349 11.98 -1.87 -12.40
C SER A 349 13.03 -2.90 -11.95
N THR A 350 12.56 -3.92 -11.25
CA THR A 350 13.38 -5.08 -10.87
C THR A 350 12.70 -6.35 -11.33
N THR A 351 13.45 -7.28 -11.92
CA THR A 351 12.89 -8.61 -12.24
C THR A 351 12.77 -9.49 -11.00
N ALA A 352 12.06 -10.63 -11.09
CA ALA A 352 12.02 -11.62 -10.00
C ALA A 352 13.41 -12.17 -9.60
N ALA A 353 14.38 -12.17 -10.52
CA ALA A 353 15.75 -12.59 -10.25
C ALA A 353 16.57 -11.52 -9.48
N ALA A 354 16.08 -10.28 -9.41
CA ALA A 354 16.80 -9.15 -8.85
C ALA A 354 16.64 -9.07 -7.33
N THR A 355 17.12 -10.07 -6.59
CA THR A 355 16.96 -10.17 -5.13
C THR A 355 17.95 -9.37 -4.29
N GLY A 356 18.89 -8.64 -4.91
CA GLY A 356 19.93 -7.88 -4.23
C GLY A 356 19.48 -6.54 -3.65
N VAL A 357 20.46 -5.75 -3.24
CA VAL A 357 20.31 -4.35 -2.82
C VAL A 357 20.88 -3.41 -3.88
N TYR A 358 20.06 -2.48 -4.34
CA TYR A 358 20.44 -1.47 -5.33
C TYR A 358 20.37 -0.09 -4.70
N SER A 359 21.52 0.50 -4.40
CA SER A 359 21.64 1.82 -3.77
C SER A 359 21.94 2.89 -4.81
N ILE A 360 21.11 3.92 -4.88
CA ILE A 360 21.31 5.13 -5.68
C ILE A 360 21.68 6.25 -4.73
N LYS A 361 22.97 6.55 -4.63
CA LYS A 361 23.53 7.60 -3.77
C LYS A 361 23.67 8.95 -4.46
N SER A 362 23.31 9.04 -5.74
CA SER A 362 23.17 10.30 -6.46
C SER A 362 21.86 10.97 -6.10
N ASP A 363 21.79 12.30 -6.24
CA ASP A 363 20.50 12.99 -6.28
C ASP A 363 19.65 12.35 -7.38
N TYR A 364 18.36 12.15 -7.10
CA TYR A 364 17.44 11.48 -8.00
C TYR A 364 16.33 12.44 -8.40
N VAL A 365 16.20 12.71 -9.69
CA VAL A 365 15.19 13.63 -10.21
C VAL A 365 14.10 12.83 -10.90
N PHE A 366 12.86 13.05 -10.48
CA PHE A 366 11.71 12.56 -11.21
C PHE A 366 11.54 13.40 -12.48
N GLY A 367 11.89 12.84 -13.65
CA GLY A 367 11.71 13.46 -14.96
C GLY A 367 10.26 13.43 -15.44
N ALA A 368 9.51 12.39 -15.04
CA ALA A 368 8.05 12.32 -15.09
C ALA A 368 7.55 11.49 -13.89
N VAL A 369 6.29 11.01 -13.93
CA VAL A 369 5.79 10.06 -12.92
C VAL A 369 6.61 8.78 -13.00
N ASN A 370 7.24 8.41 -11.88
CA ASN A 370 8.05 7.19 -11.83
C ASN A 370 7.19 6.00 -11.39
N LEU A 371 7.24 4.92 -12.17
CA LEU A 371 6.82 3.61 -11.72
C LEU A 371 8.01 2.90 -11.06
N PHE A 372 7.87 2.60 -9.78
CA PHE A 372 8.74 1.69 -9.07
C PHE A 372 8.13 0.29 -9.11
N ASP A 373 8.37 -0.46 -10.19
CA ASP A 373 7.93 -1.85 -10.31
C ASP A 373 8.99 -2.80 -9.75
N ILE A 374 8.99 -2.93 -8.43
CA ILE A 374 10.01 -3.68 -7.71
C ILE A 374 9.47 -5.07 -7.40
N ALA A 375 9.59 -6.00 -8.36
CA ALA A 375 9.21 -7.39 -8.15
C ALA A 375 9.94 -8.05 -6.96
N ALA A 376 11.25 -7.80 -6.80
CA ALA A 376 12.09 -8.42 -5.78
C ALA A 376 13.23 -7.50 -5.30
N GLY A 377 13.90 -7.89 -4.22
CA GLY A 377 15.05 -7.17 -3.68
C GLY A 377 14.69 -5.84 -3.01
N THR A 378 15.68 -4.96 -2.87
CA THR A 378 15.51 -3.64 -2.26
C THR A 378 16.19 -2.57 -3.10
N VAL A 379 15.43 -1.56 -3.53
CA VAL A 379 15.97 -0.32 -4.10
C VAL A 379 16.03 0.73 -2.99
N ARG A 380 17.21 1.34 -2.80
CA ARG A 380 17.43 2.46 -1.89
C ARG A 380 17.81 3.67 -2.70
N ILE A 381 17.08 4.77 -2.55
CA ILE A 381 17.46 6.08 -3.07
C ILE A 381 17.96 6.90 -1.89
N ASP A 382 19.28 6.93 -1.75
CA ASP A 382 20.00 7.54 -0.64
C ASP A 382 20.30 9.04 -0.88
N GLY A 383 20.32 9.49 -2.14
CA GLY A 383 20.43 10.90 -2.50
C GLY A 383 19.10 11.67 -2.36
N ASP A 384 19.18 12.99 -2.51
CA ASP A 384 17.99 13.85 -2.41
C ASP A 384 17.07 13.61 -3.61
N VAL A 385 15.76 13.53 -3.35
CA VAL A 385 14.76 13.28 -4.40
C VAL A 385 13.99 14.56 -4.72
N SER A 386 13.91 14.91 -5.99
CA SER A 386 13.26 16.15 -6.44
C SER A 386 12.46 15.95 -7.73
N GLY A 387 11.79 17.01 -8.18
CA GLY A 387 10.99 17.02 -9.42
C GLY A 387 9.52 17.38 -9.18
N GLY A 388 8.81 17.71 -10.26
CA GLY A 388 7.39 18.08 -10.18
C GLY A 388 6.44 16.90 -9.94
N TYR A 389 6.95 15.67 -10.03
CA TYR A 389 6.15 14.46 -10.16
C TYR A 389 6.10 13.61 -8.90
N GLY A 390 5.30 12.56 -8.97
CA GLY A 390 5.11 11.59 -7.91
C GLY A 390 5.57 10.21 -8.36
N PHE A 391 5.13 9.19 -7.64
CA PHE A 391 5.44 7.81 -8.00
C PHE A 391 4.32 6.83 -7.68
N VAL A 392 4.40 5.69 -8.37
CA VAL A 392 3.58 4.50 -8.12
C VAL A 392 4.53 3.37 -7.73
N LYS A 393 4.20 2.63 -6.68
CA LYS A 393 4.97 1.48 -6.21
C LYS A 393 4.17 0.20 -6.36
N THR A 394 4.70 -0.72 -7.16
CA THR A 394 4.15 -2.06 -7.43
C THR A 394 5.21 -3.13 -7.18
N GLY A 395 4.81 -4.40 -7.24
CA GLY A 395 5.68 -5.53 -6.93
C GLY A 395 5.95 -5.70 -5.43
N SER A 396 6.36 -6.91 -5.03
CA SER A 396 6.55 -7.28 -3.62
C SER A 396 7.83 -6.77 -2.95
N GLY A 397 8.81 -6.31 -3.73
CA GLY A 397 10.08 -5.80 -3.20
C GLY A 397 9.96 -4.45 -2.50
N ALA A 398 11.08 -4.00 -1.93
CA ALA A 398 11.13 -2.82 -1.07
C ALA A 398 11.74 -1.59 -1.79
N LEU A 399 11.16 -0.42 -1.52
CA LEU A 399 11.70 0.90 -1.87
C LEU A 399 12.03 1.65 -0.58
N ALA A 400 13.23 2.20 -0.46
CA ALA A 400 13.58 3.12 0.61
C ALA A 400 14.01 4.48 0.06
N LEU A 401 13.46 5.56 0.62
CA LEU A 401 13.84 6.94 0.31
C LEU A 401 14.52 7.56 1.55
N SER A 402 15.83 7.73 1.47
CA SER A 402 16.69 8.12 2.59
C SER A 402 17.12 9.58 2.57
N GLY A 403 17.20 10.20 1.39
CA GLY A 403 17.58 11.61 1.24
C GLY A 403 16.46 12.58 1.60
N ASN A 404 16.69 13.86 1.36
CA ASN A 404 15.67 14.89 1.51
C ASN A 404 14.77 14.94 0.27
N ASN A 405 13.52 14.53 0.44
CA ASN A 405 12.56 14.41 -0.63
C ASN A 405 11.71 15.69 -0.73
N SER A 406 11.84 16.36 -1.88
CA SER A 406 11.20 17.65 -2.21
C SER A 406 10.27 17.57 -3.43
N PHE A 407 10.06 16.36 -3.97
CA PHE A 407 9.14 16.16 -5.08
C PHE A 407 7.69 16.51 -4.69
N THR A 408 6.92 17.00 -5.65
CA THR A 408 5.59 17.59 -5.37
C THR A 408 4.41 16.73 -5.79
N GLY A 409 4.62 15.62 -6.50
CA GLY A 409 3.53 14.74 -6.93
C GLY A 409 3.09 13.72 -5.88
N ALA A 410 1.99 13.02 -6.18
CA ALA A 410 1.37 12.04 -5.30
C ALA A 410 2.20 10.76 -5.13
N MET A 411 2.00 10.07 -4.01
CA MET A 411 2.54 8.72 -3.80
C MET A 411 1.38 7.72 -3.85
N ASP A 412 1.50 6.69 -4.69
CA ASP A 412 0.57 5.56 -4.69
C ASP A 412 1.30 4.24 -4.44
N ILE A 413 0.95 3.55 -3.36
CA ILE A 413 1.60 2.30 -2.92
C ILE A 413 0.58 1.18 -3.05
N GLN A 414 0.80 0.32 -4.04
CA GLN A 414 -0.11 -0.77 -4.39
C GLN A 414 0.37 -2.13 -3.90
N ALA A 415 1.70 -2.29 -3.76
CA ALA A 415 2.29 -3.50 -3.22
C ALA A 415 3.71 -3.27 -2.65
N GLY A 416 4.16 -4.23 -1.82
CA GLY A 416 5.49 -4.23 -1.23
C GLY A 416 5.64 -3.22 -0.10
N ASN A 417 6.87 -2.80 0.17
CA ASN A 417 7.20 -1.86 1.24
C ASN A 417 7.78 -0.56 0.68
N VAL A 418 7.30 0.58 1.17
CA VAL A 418 7.98 1.88 1.04
C VAL A 418 8.42 2.35 2.42
N ARG A 419 9.71 2.62 2.56
CA ARG A 419 10.29 3.13 3.79
C ARG A 419 10.83 4.54 3.60
N LEU A 420 10.34 5.48 4.40
CA LEU A 420 10.81 6.87 4.42
C LEU A 420 11.71 7.09 5.64
N THR A 421 13.03 7.15 5.43
CA THR A 421 14.00 7.48 6.50
C THR A 421 14.51 8.91 6.41
N GLY A 422 14.33 9.57 5.26
CA GLY A 422 14.69 10.98 5.08
C GLY A 422 13.53 11.96 5.30
N SER A 423 13.80 13.25 5.09
CA SER A 423 12.76 14.29 5.12
C SER A 423 11.80 14.11 3.95
N ASN A 424 10.50 14.19 4.17
CA ASN A 424 9.48 14.10 3.12
C ASN A 424 8.41 15.16 3.35
N GLY A 425 8.59 16.32 2.74
CA GLY A 425 7.74 17.51 2.94
C GLY A 425 6.55 17.63 1.99
N THR A 426 6.22 16.59 1.21
CA THR A 426 5.18 16.70 0.17
C THR A 426 3.80 17.02 0.77
N THR A 427 3.07 17.92 0.12
CA THR A 427 1.67 18.24 0.41
C THR A 427 0.70 17.39 -0.43
N ALA A 428 1.20 16.63 -1.39
CA ALA A 428 0.38 15.80 -2.27
C ALA A 428 -0.31 14.65 -1.51
N THR A 429 -1.29 14.04 -2.17
CA THR A 429 -1.99 12.87 -1.66
C THR A 429 -1.03 11.68 -1.54
N VAL A 430 -1.12 10.94 -0.44
CA VAL A 430 -0.42 9.67 -0.23
C VAL A 430 -1.47 8.58 -0.10
N SER A 431 -1.38 7.55 -0.94
CA SER A 431 -2.31 6.41 -0.95
C SER A 431 -1.57 5.11 -0.69
N VAL A 432 -2.06 4.31 0.25
CA VAL A 432 -1.58 2.95 0.54
C VAL A 432 -2.74 2.00 0.27
N ARG A 433 -2.76 1.39 -0.90
CA ARG A 433 -3.82 0.49 -1.36
C ARG A 433 -3.54 -0.98 -1.04
N GLY A 434 -2.26 -1.34 -1.07
CA GLY A 434 -1.76 -2.67 -0.72
C GLY A 434 -0.28 -2.61 -0.38
N GLY A 435 0.17 -3.42 0.57
CA GLY A 435 1.52 -3.35 1.11
C GLY A 435 1.63 -2.33 2.25
N GLU A 436 2.82 -1.77 2.43
CA GLU A 436 3.14 -0.96 3.60
C GLU A 436 3.87 0.35 3.26
N LEU A 437 3.45 1.43 3.93
CA LEU A 437 4.24 2.65 4.10
C LEU A 437 4.78 2.73 5.53
N SER A 438 6.10 2.80 5.67
CA SER A 438 6.81 2.90 6.94
C SER A 438 7.49 4.28 7.08
N LEU A 439 7.06 5.04 8.09
CA LEU A 439 7.60 6.36 8.44
C LEU A 439 8.68 6.20 9.50
N ALA A 440 9.94 6.20 9.08
CA ALA A 440 11.11 5.95 9.92
C ALA A 440 11.94 7.22 10.19
N SER A 441 11.27 8.37 10.22
CA SER A 441 11.87 9.67 10.49
C SER A 441 10.85 10.65 11.08
N ALA A 442 11.33 11.56 11.95
CA ALA A 442 10.53 12.64 12.51
C ALA A 442 10.09 13.69 11.47
N THR A 443 10.75 13.72 10.32
CA THR A 443 10.49 14.67 9.22
C THR A 443 9.78 14.00 8.03
N ALA A 444 9.30 12.77 8.19
CA ALA A 444 8.51 12.09 7.18
C ALA A 444 7.04 12.57 7.22
N LEU A 445 6.55 13.13 6.11
CA LEU A 445 5.16 13.57 5.92
C LEU A 445 4.68 14.62 6.93
N THR A 446 5.52 15.59 7.26
CA THR A 446 5.20 16.65 8.24
C THR A 446 4.32 17.77 7.68
N ALA A 447 4.22 17.89 6.36
CA ALA A 447 3.37 18.89 5.71
C ALA A 447 1.88 18.49 5.73
N SER A 448 1.00 19.48 5.62
CA SER A 448 -0.45 19.27 5.58
C SER A 448 -0.87 18.36 4.42
N GLY A 449 -1.89 17.54 4.67
CA GLY A 449 -2.58 16.72 3.69
C GLY A 449 -3.17 15.46 4.31
N VAL A 450 -3.62 14.53 3.46
CA VAL A 450 -4.27 13.28 3.86
C VAL A 450 -3.39 12.08 3.47
N VAL A 451 -3.40 11.04 4.30
CA VAL A 451 -2.91 9.70 3.96
C VAL A 451 -4.12 8.77 3.85
N LYS A 452 -4.37 8.24 2.65
CA LYS A 452 -5.42 7.26 2.40
C LYS A 452 -4.87 5.86 2.60
N VAL A 453 -5.56 5.03 3.37
CA VAL A 453 -5.15 3.65 3.63
C VAL A 453 -6.32 2.71 3.37
N GLY A 454 -6.10 1.72 2.52
CA GLY A 454 -7.13 0.84 1.96
C GLY A 454 -7.55 1.24 0.55
N PHE A 455 -8.29 0.35 -0.13
CA PHE A 455 -8.77 0.58 -1.48
C PHE A 455 -10.06 -0.18 -1.78
N ASP A 456 -11.00 0.51 -2.41
CA ASP A 456 -12.30 -0.02 -2.81
C ASP A 456 -12.21 -0.64 -4.21
N SER A 457 -11.80 -1.90 -4.34
CA SER A 457 -12.06 -2.65 -5.58
C SER A 457 -11.77 -4.16 -5.54
N THR A 458 -12.28 -4.82 -6.59
CA THR A 458 -11.92 -6.15 -7.09
C THR A 458 -10.69 -6.13 -8.03
N PHE A 459 -9.90 -5.04 -8.08
CA PHE A 459 -8.83 -4.85 -9.08
C PHE A 459 -7.59 -5.72 -8.84
N PHE A 460 -7.37 -6.14 -7.59
CA PHE A 460 -6.33 -7.09 -7.25
C PHE A 460 -6.96 -8.47 -7.04
N ASP A 461 -6.54 -9.47 -7.84
CA ASP A 461 -6.99 -10.86 -7.73
C ASP A 461 -6.66 -11.49 -6.35
N ASN A 462 -5.78 -10.86 -5.57
CA ASN A 462 -5.42 -11.28 -4.22
C ASN A 462 -5.18 -10.06 -3.31
N PRO A 463 -6.16 -9.66 -2.47
CA PRO A 463 -6.06 -8.41 -1.74
C PRO A 463 -5.05 -8.48 -0.59
N VAL A 464 -3.95 -7.73 -0.73
CA VAL A 464 -2.89 -7.58 0.27
C VAL A 464 -3.32 -6.56 1.33
N PRO A 465 -3.03 -6.76 2.63
CA PRO A 465 -3.25 -5.73 3.64
C PRO A 465 -2.61 -4.39 3.26
N ALA A 466 -3.29 -3.29 3.57
CA ALA A 466 -2.75 -1.94 3.46
C ALA A 466 -2.29 -1.46 4.83
N ALA A 467 -1.02 -1.11 4.98
CA ALA A 467 -0.42 -0.79 6.27
C ALA A 467 0.28 0.57 6.28
N LEU A 468 0.02 1.36 7.31
CA LEU A 468 0.76 2.57 7.63
C LEU A 468 1.40 2.39 9.01
N PHE A 469 2.72 2.38 9.05
CA PHE A 469 3.49 2.24 10.29
C PHE A 469 4.32 3.49 10.58
N ILE A 470 4.34 3.90 11.84
CA ILE A 470 5.41 4.74 12.38
C ILE A 470 6.49 3.82 12.94
N ASP A 471 7.70 3.91 12.39
CA ASP A 471 8.85 3.13 12.83
C ASP A 471 9.77 4.03 13.66
N GLY A 472 9.61 3.96 14.98
CA GLY A 472 10.20 4.90 15.94
C GLY A 472 9.15 5.72 16.68
N ALA A 473 9.62 6.58 17.59
CA ALA A 473 8.74 7.44 18.40
C ALA A 473 8.55 8.81 17.75
N TYR A 474 7.83 8.83 16.62
CA TYR A 474 7.57 10.04 15.83
C TYR A 474 6.09 10.42 15.83
N THR A 475 5.80 11.65 15.40
CA THR A 475 4.43 12.16 15.28
C THR A 475 4.05 12.35 13.82
N LEU A 476 2.99 11.69 13.38
CA LEU A 476 2.32 11.95 12.11
C LEU A 476 1.17 12.94 12.30
N GLY A 477 1.33 14.14 11.76
CA GLY A 477 0.33 15.22 11.83
C GLY A 477 -0.79 15.15 10.80
N ARG A 478 -0.62 14.36 9.73
CA ARG A 478 -1.58 14.26 8.64
C ARG A 478 -2.83 13.52 9.05
N SER A 479 -3.96 13.94 8.49
CA SER A 479 -5.21 13.18 8.65
C SER A 479 -5.13 11.87 7.88
N ILE A 480 -5.75 10.84 8.42
CA ILE A 480 -5.83 9.51 7.84
C ILE A 480 -7.26 9.27 7.39
N GLU A 481 -7.42 8.79 6.16
CA GLU A 481 -8.68 8.33 5.62
C GLU A 481 -8.59 6.82 5.41
N VAL A 482 -9.33 6.06 6.20
CA VAL A 482 -9.46 4.61 6.04
C VAL A 482 -10.58 4.34 5.04
N VAL A 483 -10.18 4.00 3.83
CA VAL A 483 -11.08 3.70 2.71
C VAL A 483 -11.60 2.26 2.85
N ALA A 484 -12.68 1.91 2.14
CA ALA A 484 -13.14 0.53 2.07
C ALA A 484 -11.98 -0.38 1.61
N ASN A 485 -11.91 -1.60 2.13
CA ASN A 485 -10.91 -2.59 1.77
C ASN A 485 -11.52 -3.99 1.99
N ASN A 486 -11.32 -4.89 1.03
CA ASN A 486 -11.71 -6.30 1.15
C ASN A 486 -10.72 -7.13 2.00
N SER A 487 -9.60 -6.54 2.43
CA SER A 487 -8.58 -7.08 3.33
C SER A 487 -8.39 -6.19 4.59
N GLN A 488 -7.28 -6.38 5.31
CA GLN A 488 -6.95 -5.63 6.53
C GLN A 488 -6.38 -4.25 6.20
N VAL A 489 -6.81 -3.24 6.96
CA VAL A 489 -6.14 -1.93 7.05
C VAL A 489 -5.42 -1.86 8.39
N ILE A 490 -4.11 -1.66 8.38
CA ILE A 490 -3.28 -1.63 9.59
C ILE A 490 -2.74 -0.23 9.80
N LEU A 491 -3.02 0.36 10.97
CA LEU A 491 -2.37 1.57 11.47
C LEU A 491 -1.55 1.16 12.69
N GLY A 492 -0.24 1.36 12.69
CA GLY A 492 0.58 0.76 13.73
C GLY A 492 1.89 1.46 14.03
N ALA A 493 2.58 0.93 15.04
CA ALA A 493 3.92 1.37 15.37
C ALA A 493 4.85 0.20 15.68
N ARG A 494 6.13 0.43 15.41
CA ARG A 494 7.23 -0.49 15.69
C ARG A 494 8.47 0.27 16.14
N ASN A 495 9.39 -0.45 16.78
CA ASN A 495 10.68 0.06 17.25
C ASN A 495 10.58 1.38 18.04
N THR A 496 9.54 1.57 18.84
CA THR A 496 9.37 2.84 19.60
C THR A 496 10.26 2.89 20.84
N GLY A 497 10.92 1.79 21.21
CA GLY A 497 11.89 1.74 22.30
C GLY A 497 11.31 2.05 23.68
N GLY A 498 10.02 1.76 23.90
CA GLY A 498 9.30 2.12 25.14
C GLY A 498 8.73 3.53 25.14
N GLN A 499 9.11 4.38 24.17
CA GLN A 499 8.49 5.68 23.92
C GLN A 499 7.23 5.50 23.05
N THR A 500 6.60 6.62 22.66
CA THR A 500 5.29 6.61 22.01
C THR A 500 5.35 7.20 20.60
N ALA A 501 4.92 6.43 19.61
CA ALA A 501 4.57 6.94 18.28
C ALA A 501 3.19 7.60 18.33
N ILE A 502 2.97 8.70 17.61
CA ILE A 502 1.76 9.51 17.72
C ILE A 502 1.11 9.72 16.35
N TYR A 503 -0.14 9.30 16.22
CA TYR A 503 -1.05 9.72 15.16
C TYR A 503 -1.87 10.91 15.67
N SER A 504 -1.45 12.13 15.31
CA SER A 504 -2.11 13.36 15.81
C SER A 504 -3.15 13.94 14.88
N GLY A 505 -3.10 13.62 13.59
CA GLY A 505 -4.18 13.92 12.66
C GLY A 505 -5.45 13.11 12.93
N ALA A 506 -6.59 13.57 12.40
CA ALA A 506 -7.85 12.84 12.54
C ALA A 506 -7.83 11.55 11.71
N VAL A 507 -8.47 10.50 12.20
CA VAL A 507 -8.70 9.24 11.45
C VAL A 507 -10.18 9.14 11.10
N SER A 508 -10.48 9.17 9.81
CA SER A 508 -11.85 9.01 9.31
C SER A 508 -12.04 7.58 8.79
N LEU A 509 -13.04 6.87 9.30
CA LEU A 509 -13.41 5.53 8.85
C LEU A 509 -14.58 5.64 7.87
N THR A 510 -14.44 5.08 6.67
CA THR A 510 -15.55 4.97 5.70
C THR A 510 -16.59 3.92 6.14
N SER A 511 -17.77 3.91 5.52
CA SER A 511 -18.86 2.98 5.85
C SER A 511 -18.79 1.63 5.12
N GLY A 512 -17.88 1.46 4.15
CA GLY A 512 -17.71 0.21 3.39
C GLY A 512 -17.17 -0.96 4.24
N PRO A 513 -16.86 -2.14 3.68
CA PRO A 513 -16.16 -3.17 4.44
C PRO A 513 -14.71 -2.74 4.71
N ALA A 514 -14.20 -2.92 5.93
CA ALA A 514 -12.76 -2.99 6.23
C ALA A 514 -12.53 -3.64 7.61
N ASP A 515 -11.49 -4.47 7.76
CA ASP A 515 -10.97 -4.92 9.06
C ASP A 515 -9.84 -3.96 9.47
N VAL A 516 -10.15 -3.00 10.34
CA VAL A 516 -9.20 -1.98 10.77
C VAL A 516 -8.44 -2.50 11.99
N ARG A 517 -7.11 -2.51 11.91
CA ARG A 517 -6.23 -2.98 12.98
C ARG A 517 -5.31 -1.88 13.47
N LEU A 518 -5.31 -1.68 14.78
CA LEU A 518 -4.40 -0.80 15.48
C LEU A 518 -3.31 -1.68 16.09
N ARG A 519 -2.13 -1.71 15.44
CA ARG A 519 -1.11 -2.74 15.69
C ARG A 519 0.15 -2.22 16.34
N THR A 520 0.69 -3.01 17.25
CA THR A 520 2.07 -2.88 17.75
C THR A 520 2.87 -4.15 17.43
N GLU A 521 4.17 -4.05 17.18
CA GLU A 521 4.98 -5.22 16.77
C GLU A 521 5.73 -5.89 17.93
N SER A 522 6.06 -5.15 18.98
CA SER A 522 6.73 -5.66 20.18
C SER A 522 6.04 -5.20 21.47
N ALA A 523 6.32 -5.89 22.58
CA ALA A 523 5.71 -5.59 23.88
C ALA A 523 6.09 -4.20 24.41
N THR A 524 7.20 -3.63 23.93
CA THR A 524 7.66 -2.28 24.28
C THR A 524 7.10 -1.21 23.35
N ASP A 525 6.48 -1.58 22.23
CA ASP A 525 5.96 -0.60 21.29
C ASP A 525 4.70 0.07 21.83
N ARG A 526 4.63 1.39 21.64
CA ARG A 526 3.48 2.19 22.04
C ARG A 526 3.05 3.11 20.90
N VAL A 527 1.75 3.11 20.62
CA VAL A 527 1.13 4.00 19.62
C VAL A 527 -0.03 4.75 20.25
N ASN A 528 -0.08 6.07 20.04
CA ASN A 528 -1.13 6.93 20.55
C ASN A 528 -1.88 7.63 19.42
N PHE A 529 -3.20 7.51 19.43
CA PHE A 529 -4.10 8.25 18.55
C PHE A 529 -4.65 9.45 19.34
N THR A 530 -4.09 10.64 19.12
CA THR A 530 -4.52 11.86 19.81
C THR A 530 -5.59 12.63 19.04
N GLY A 531 -5.61 12.49 17.71
CA GLY A 531 -6.63 13.07 16.84
C GLY A 531 -8.01 12.42 17.03
N ALA A 532 -9.04 13.05 16.47
CA ALA A 532 -10.39 12.47 16.45
C ALA A 532 -10.39 11.15 15.65
N MET A 533 -11.21 10.18 16.06
CA MET A 533 -11.57 9.05 15.20
C MET A 533 -13.08 9.11 14.95
N THR A 534 -13.52 9.08 13.69
CA THR A 534 -14.93 9.28 13.32
C THR A 534 -15.36 8.36 12.18
N GLY A 535 -16.67 8.26 11.92
CA GLY A 535 -17.21 7.48 10.81
C GLY A 535 -17.43 6.01 11.14
N GLY A 536 -17.29 5.12 10.15
CA GLY A 536 -17.47 3.68 10.32
C GLY A 536 -18.92 3.20 10.25
N GLY A 537 -19.16 1.94 10.59
CA GLY A 537 -20.46 1.26 10.50
C GLY A 537 -20.62 0.11 11.49
N THR A 538 -21.87 -0.27 11.77
CA THR A 538 -22.23 -1.21 12.85
C THR A 538 -21.81 -2.67 12.61
N ASN A 539 -21.41 -3.03 11.39
CA ASN A 539 -20.94 -4.37 11.02
C ASN A 539 -19.42 -4.47 10.84
N ARG A 540 -18.69 -3.41 11.22
CA ARG A 540 -17.23 -3.33 11.10
C ARG A 540 -16.56 -3.42 12.46
N THR A 541 -15.25 -3.66 12.45
CA THR A 541 -14.44 -3.75 13.68
C THR A 541 -13.16 -2.92 13.57
N VAL A 542 -12.87 -2.18 14.64
CA VAL A 542 -11.54 -1.67 14.98
C VAL A 542 -10.92 -2.63 16.00
N THR A 543 -9.93 -3.38 15.56
CA THR A 543 -9.22 -4.39 16.35
C THR A 543 -7.91 -3.81 16.86
N VAL A 544 -7.71 -3.77 18.18
CA VAL A 544 -6.39 -3.55 18.78
C VAL A 544 -5.68 -4.91 18.81
N ASP A 545 -4.51 -4.99 18.18
CA ASP A 545 -3.69 -6.20 18.13
C ASP A 545 -2.19 -5.91 18.30
N GLY A 546 -1.41 -6.98 18.45
CA GLY A 546 -0.01 -6.90 18.83
C GLY A 546 0.22 -6.95 20.35
N PRO A 547 1.47 -7.19 20.79
CA PRO A 547 1.80 -7.38 22.20
C PRO A 547 2.01 -6.07 23.00
N GLY A 548 2.10 -4.93 22.32
CA GLY A 548 2.39 -3.62 22.93
C GLY A 548 1.16 -2.86 23.42
N THR A 549 1.26 -1.53 23.42
CA THR A 549 0.21 -0.62 23.92
C THR A 549 -0.35 0.30 22.83
N VAL A 550 -1.66 0.24 22.61
CA VAL A 550 -2.42 1.26 21.88
C VAL A 550 -3.04 2.23 22.88
N ILE A 551 -2.94 3.53 22.63
CA ILE A 551 -3.44 4.59 23.50
C ILE A 551 -4.45 5.44 22.72
N PHE A 552 -5.61 5.69 23.31
CA PHE A 552 -6.53 6.72 22.87
C PHE A 552 -6.49 7.87 23.85
N SER A 553 -5.95 9.00 23.42
CA SER A 553 -5.96 10.25 24.19
C SER A 553 -6.39 11.44 23.32
N GLY A 554 -6.31 12.66 23.85
CA GLY A 554 -6.70 13.87 23.12
C GLY A 554 -8.20 13.89 22.81
N THR A 555 -8.55 14.10 21.53
CA THR A 555 -9.95 14.23 21.09
C THR A 555 -10.72 12.92 21.23
N ALA A 556 -12.03 13.01 21.51
CA ALA A 556 -12.91 11.86 21.60
C ALA A 556 -12.92 11.00 20.32
N LYS A 557 -13.12 9.70 20.52
CA LYS A 557 -13.15 8.67 19.49
C LYS A 557 -14.61 8.30 19.22
N ASN A 558 -15.23 8.96 18.25
CA ASN A 558 -16.65 8.87 17.92
C ASN A 558 -16.88 8.06 16.62
N TYR A 559 -16.29 6.87 16.54
CA TYR A 559 -16.51 5.94 15.42
C TYR A 559 -17.59 4.90 15.74
N ASN A 560 -18.30 4.40 14.72
CA ASN A 560 -19.44 3.50 14.86
C ASN A 560 -19.07 2.01 14.90
N ASP A 561 -17.85 1.65 14.49
CA ASP A 561 -17.34 0.27 14.45
C ASP A 561 -17.35 -0.38 15.84
N ALA A 562 -17.41 -1.71 15.89
CA ALA A 562 -17.13 -2.47 17.11
C ALA A 562 -15.65 -2.34 17.49
N THR A 563 -15.34 -2.34 18.78
CA THR A 563 -13.96 -2.36 19.28
C THR A 563 -13.63 -3.76 19.78
N VAL A 564 -12.53 -4.34 19.30
CA VAL A 564 -12.02 -5.61 19.84
C VAL A 564 -10.59 -5.41 20.32
N VAL A 565 -10.35 -5.55 21.62
CA VAL A 565 -9.00 -5.64 22.16
C VAL A 565 -8.60 -7.11 22.10
N SER A 566 -7.88 -7.47 21.04
CA SER A 566 -7.55 -8.87 20.73
C SER A 566 -6.30 -9.38 21.45
N SER A 567 -5.31 -8.51 21.64
CA SER A 567 -4.08 -8.76 22.37
C SER A 567 -3.48 -7.45 22.88
N GLY A 568 -2.44 -7.54 23.71
CA GLY A 568 -1.74 -6.36 24.22
C GLY A 568 -2.64 -5.52 25.13
N THR A 569 -2.39 -4.21 25.14
CA THR A 569 -3.14 -3.26 25.98
C THR A 569 -3.76 -2.14 25.15
N LEU A 570 -5.06 -1.90 25.31
CA LEU A 570 -5.70 -0.63 24.96
C LEU A 570 -5.80 0.26 26.20
N VAL A 571 -5.15 1.42 26.18
CA VAL A 571 -5.28 2.47 27.20
C VAL A 571 -6.24 3.54 26.71
N LEU A 572 -7.22 3.88 27.53
CA LEU A 572 -8.19 4.95 27.26
C LEU A 572 -8.01 6.10 28.23
N GLU A 573 -7.52 7.23 27.71
CA GLU A 573 -7.32 8.50 28.42
C GLU A 573 -8.31 9.60 27.97
N THR A 574 -9.18 9.26 27.03
CA THR A 574 -10.22 10.14 26.48
C THR A 574 -11.57 9.42 26.47
N THR A 575 -12.53 9.93 25.69
CA THR A 575 -13.84 9.31 25.52
C THR A 575 -13.92 8.46 24.27
N ILE A 576 -14.50 7.26 24.36
CA ILE A 576 -15.04 6.52 23.21
C ILE A 576 -16.55 6.71 23.18
N GLY A 577 -17.06 7.17 22.04
CA GLY A 577 -18.46 7.42 21.72
C GLY A 577 -18.96 8.83 22.06
N ALA A 578 -19.92 9.34 21.28
CA ALA A 578 -20.55 10.64 21.56
C ALA A 578 -21.60 10.55 22.68
N ALA A 579 -21.88 11.68 23.33
CA ALA A 579 -22.79 11.76 24.47
C ALA A 579 -24.28 11.49 24.13
N ALA A 580 -24.67 11.46 22.85
CA ALA A 580 -26.07 11.50 22.40
C ALA A 580 -26.56 10.28 21.57
N GLY A 581 -25.99 9.10 21.77
CA GLY A 581 -26.74 7.84 21.59
C GLY A 581 -27.03 7.33 20.17
N THR A 582 -26.35 7.81 19.12
CA THR A 582 -26.42 7.16 17.79
C THR A 582 -25.06 6.56 17.41
N GLY A 583 -25.02 5.21 17.40
CA GLY A 583 -23.99 4.36 16.78
C GLY A 583 -22.64 4.25 17.49
N TYR A 584 -22.39 3.15 18.21
CA TYR A 584 -21.05 2.70 18.64
C TYR A 584 -21.11 1.16 18.69
N GLY A 585 -20.14 0.43 18.16
CA GLY A 585 -20.29 -1.03 18.08
C GLY A 585 -20.12 -1.73 19.44
N SER A 586 -20.24 -3.06 19.40
CA SER A 586 -19.87 -3.90 20.54
C SER A 586 -18.40 -3.66 20.96
N PHE A 587 -18.03 -4.01 22.18
CA PHE A 587 -16.70 -3.78 22.75
C PHE A 587 -16.32 -5.06 23.46
N THR A 588 -15.23 -5.68 23.02
CA THR A 588 -14.81 -6.98 23.55
C THR A 588 -13.35 -6.94 23.98
N VAL A 589 -13.06 -7.45 25.16
CA VAL A 589 -11.68 -7.70 25.64
C VAL A 589 -11.45 -9.20 25.59
N LYS A 590 -10.57 -9.64 24.69
CA LYS A 590 -10.25 -11.05 24.45
C LYS A 590 -9.33 -11.62 25.53
N ASN A 591 -9.20 -12.95 25.55
CA ASN A 591 -8.27 -13.67 26.42
C ASN A 591 -6.83 -13.13 26.27
N GLY A 592 -6.18 -12.80 27.39
CA GLY A 592 -4.81 -12.27 27.43
C GLY A 592 -4.68 -10.79 27.09
N ALA A 593 -5.76 -10.13 26.66
CA ALA A 593 -5.78 -8.71 26.36
C ALA A 593 -6.17 -7.87 27.59
N VAL A 594 -5.70 -6.61 27.59
CA VAL A 594 -5.96 -5.65 28.68
C VAL A 594 -6.64 -4.41 28.14
N PHE A 595 -7.75 -4.02 28.74
CA PHE A 595 -8.34 -2.70 28.58
C PHE A 595 -8.10 -1.88 29.86
N HIS A 596 -7.26 -0.85 29.76
CA HIS A 596 -6.96 0.07 30.85
C HIS A 596 -7.69 1.39 30.63
N ILE A 597 -8.70 1.68 31.45
CA ILE A 597 -9.43 2.95 31.41
C ILE A 597 -8.93 3.88 32.53
N THR A 598 -8.17 4.91 32.17
CA THR A 598 -7.57 5.81 33.17
C THR A 598 -8.62 6.70 33.83
N SER A 599 -8.24 7.47 34.84
CA SER A 599 -9.17 8.39 35.53
C SER A 599 -9.78 9.48 34.64
N THR A 600 -9.18 9.77 33.48
CA THR A 600 -9.74 10.68 32.46
C THR A 600 -10.51 9.92 31.37
N GLY A 601 -10.39 8.60 31.34
CA GLY A 601 -11.01 7.73 30.37
C GLY A 601 -12.51 7.54 30.60
N ARG A 602 -13.29 7.57 29.51
CA ARG A 602 -14.73 7.29 29.54
C ARG A 602 -15.18 6.45 28.35
N LEU A 603 -15.82 5.32 28.61
CA LEU A 603 -16.54 4.56 27.59
C LEU A 603 -18.03 4.91 27.71
N ASN A 604 -18.60 5.61 26.72
CA ASN A 604 -19.99 6.02 26.74
C ASN A 604 -20.96 4.84 26.51
N GLY A 605 -22.17 4.96 27.06
CA GLY A 605 -23.28 4.04 26.87
C GLY A 605 -24.24 4.46 25.76
N PHE A 606 -25.32 3.69 25.59
CA PHE A 606 -26.34 3.91 24.57
C PHE A 606 -27.63 4.49 25.15
N ALA A 607 -28.33 5.29 24.35
CA ALA A 607 -29.66 5.75 24.72
C ALA A 607 -30.65 4.56 24.69
N GLY A 608 -31.32 4.28 25.82
CA GLY A 608 -32.36 3.24 25.90
C GLY A 608 -31.87 1.83 26.26
N ASP A 609 -30.66 1.69 26.84
CA ASP A 609 -29.93 0.46 27.17
C ASP A 609 -30.78 -0.80 27.54
N ILE A 610 -31.21 -1.54 26.52
CA ILE A 610 -31.56 -2.97 26.58
C ILE A 610 -30.25 -3.76 26.36
N PHE A 611 -30.10 -4.95 26.97
CA PHE A 611 -28.96 -5.85 26.71
C PHE A 611 -29.02 -6.39 25.28
N THR A 612 -28.56 -5.59 24.32
CA THR A 612 -28.32 -6.03 22.94
C THR A 612 -26.82 -6.21 22.77
N PRO A 613 -26.34 -7.10 21.87
CA PRO A 613 -24.90 -7.31 21.67
C PRO A 613 -24.11 -6.03 21.36
N GLN A 614 -24.78 -5.02 20.79
CA GLN A 614 -24.18 -3.73 20.45
C GLN A 614 -23.92 -2.83 21.66
N SER A 615 -24.64 -3.03 22.78
CA SER A 615 -24.58 -2.17 23.97
C SER A 615 -23.71 -2.69 25.12
N VAL A 616 -23.00 -3.82 24.96
CA VAL A 616 -22.36 -4.54 26.07
C VAL A 616 -20.85 -4.58 25.93
N LEU A 617 -20.12 -4.10 26.95
CA LEU A 617 -18.70 -4.39 27.11
C LEU A 617 -18.58 -5.86 27.56
N THR A 618 -18.01 -6.71 26.72
CA THR A 618 -17.80 -8.13 27.04
C THR A 618 -16.34 -8.36 27.44
N ILE A 619 -16.14 -8.91 28.63
CA ILE A 619 -14.82 -9.36 29.11
C ILE A 619 -14.78 -10.87 28.93
N GLU A 620 -13.99 -11.35 27.97
CA GLU A 620 -13.85 -12.79 27.77
C GLU A 620 -13.07 -13.44 28.92
N ALA A 621 -13.25 -14.74 29.13
CA ALA A 621 -12.46 -15.48 30.10
C ALA A 621 -10.96 -15.33 29.76
N GLY A 622 -10.18 -14.77 30.70
CA GLY A 622 -8.77 -14.45 30.53
C GLY A 622 -8.50 -13.02 30.05
N GLY A 623 -9.52 -12.26 29.65
CA GLY A 623 -9.42 -10.82 29.39
C GLY A 623 -9.45 -10.01 30.68
N LYS A 624 -8.84 -8.82 30.65
CA LYS A 624 -8.70 -7.95 31.83
C LYS A 624 -9.17 -6.52 31.54
N VAL A 625 -10.01 -5.98 32.43
CA VAL A 625 -10.31 -4.55 32.51
C VAL A 625 -9.67 -3.98 33.77
N LYS A 626 -9.00 -2.82 33.67
CA LYS A 626 -8.40 -2.14 34.81
C LYS A 626 -8.50 -0.62 34.74
N GLY A 627 -8.22 0.06 35.84
CA GLY A 627 -8.11 1.52 35.87
C GLY A 627 -9.03 2.19 36.88
N ALA A 628 -9.35 3.45 36.62
CA ALA A 628 -10.17 4.32 37.48
C ALA A 628 -11.11 5.25 36.69
N GLY A 629 -11.41 4.91 35.44
CA GLY A 629 -12.31 5.69 34.60
C GLY A 629 -13.78 5.28 34.69
N VAL A 630 -14.58 5.78 33.75
CA VAL A 630 -16.04 5.54 33.74
C VAL A 630 -16.44 4.67 32.54
N ILE A 631 -17.01 3.50 32.83
CA ILE A 631 -17.66 2.62 31.87
C ILE A 631 -19.17 2.86 31.99
N ALA A 632 -19.69 3.83 31.24
CA ALA A 632 -21.11 4.21 31.27
C ALA A 632 -22.00 3.24 30.46
N ARG A 633 -21.62 1.96 30.41
CA ARG A 633 -22.18 0.93 29.55
C ARG A 633 -22.35 -0.37 30.32
N LYS A 634 -23.24 -1.25 29.87
CA LYS A 634 -23.43 -2.58 30.48
C LYS A 634 -22.17 -3.42 30.34
N VAL A 635 -21.73 -4.05 31.42
CA VAL A 635 -20.56 -4.93 31.43
C VAL A 635 -21.02 -6.37 31.63
N ALA A 636 -20.52 -7.30 30.81
CA ALA A 636 -20.76 -8.72 30.95
C ALA A 636 -19.43 -9.49 30.97
N THR A 637 -19.37 -10.53 31.78
CA THR A 637 -18.24 -11.45 31.88
C THR A 637 -18.65 -12.83 31.39
N THR A 638 -17.69 -13.63 30.91
CA THR A 638 -17.97 -14.93 30.27
C THR A 638 -17.34 -16.12 31.00
N GLY A 639 -16.71 -15.88 32.16
CA GLY A 639 -16.06 -16.92 32.95
C GLY A 639 -15.34 -16.36 34.16
N THR A 640 -15.06 -17.20 35.15
CA THR A 640 -14.30 -16.79 36.36
C THR A 640 -12.91 -16.22 36.06
N MET A 641 -12.36 -16.46 34.87
CA MET A 641 -11.08 -15.89 34.42
C MET A 641 -11.21 -14.48 33.82
N SER A 642 -12.40 -13.93 33.66
CA SER A 642 -12.61 -12.52 33.32
C SER A 642 -12.18 -11.66 34.50
N VAL A 643 -11.21 -10.77 34.30
CA VAL A 643 -10.58 -10.01 35.39
C VAL A 643 -11.03 -8.55 35.40
N ILE A 644 -11.45 -8.06 36.55
CA ILE A 644 -11.59 -6.63 36.84
C ILE A 644 -10.54 -6.27 37.90
N GLU A 645 -9.57 -5.45 37.52
CA GLU A 645 -8.51 -4.99 38.40
C GLU A 645 -8.74 -3.53 38.79
N ALA A 646 -8.64 -3.21 40.06
CA ALA A 646 -8.74 -1.84 40.55
C ALA A 646 -7.69 -1.59 41.63
N SER A 647 -7.14 -0.38 41.63
CA SER A 647 -6.15 0.04 42.61
C SER A 647 -6.56 1.33 43.31
N ARG A 648 -6.37 1.36 44.64
CA ARG A 648 -6.56 2.59 45.42
C ARG A 648 -5.64 3.72 44.95
N SER A 649 -4.50 3.42 44.34
CA SER A 649 -3.58 4.44 43.81
C SER A 649 -4.08 5.08 42.51
N GLU A 650 -4.96 4.41 41.76
CA GLU A 650 -5.50 4.90 40.49
C GLU A 650 -6.83 5.65 40.68
N GLY A 651 -7.66 5.23 41.66
CA GLY A 651 -8.96 5.85 41.96
C GLY A 651 -10.12 4.84 41.91
N ILE A 652 -11.31 5.32 41.54
CA ILE A 652 -12.53 4.49 41.50
C ILE A 652 -12.86 4.09 40.06
N LEU A 653 -12.90 2.79 39.77
CA LEU A 653 -13.44 2.29 38.50
C LEU A 653 -14.97 2.30 38.54
N THR A 654 -15.60 3.14 37.72
CA THR A 654 -17.07 3.25 37.70
C THR A 654 -17.67 2.44 36.54
N MET A 655 -18.73 1.68 36.80
CA MET A 655 -19.45 0.88 35.80
C MET A 655 -20.96 1.14 35.89
N ALA A 656 -21.64 1.21 34.75
CA ALA A 656 -23.10 1.40 34.75
C ALA A 656 -23.84 0.17 35.29
N SER A 657 -23.37 -1.04 34.98
CA SER A 657 -23.88 -2.32 35.54
C SER A 657 -22.87 -3.43 35.28
N LEU A 658 -23.00 -4.54 36.01
CA LEU A 658 -22.18 -5.73 35.83
C LEU A 658 -23.04 -7.00 35.88
N ASP A 659 -23.04 -7.76 34.78
CA ASP A 659 -23.52 -9.15 34.73
C ASP A 659 -22.33 -10.10 34.91
N ALA A 660 -22.23 -10.67 36.13
CA ALA A 660 -21.25 -11.69 36.49
C ALA A 660 -21.83 -13.10 36.54
N SER A 661 -22.95 -13.36 35.84
CA SER A 661 -23.62 -14.67 35.86
C SER A 661 -22.65 -15.81 35.52
N GLN A 662 -21.77 -15.63 34.53
CA GLN A 662 -20.77 -16.63 34.14
C GLN A 662 -19.50 -16.62 35.00
N GLY A 663 -19.43 -15.76 36.01
CA GLY A 663 -18.33 -15.62 36.95
C GLY A 663 -17.36 -14.49 36.57
N VAL A 664 -16.62 -14.00 37.58
CA VAL A 664 -15.67 -12.89 37.49
C VAL A 664 -14.58 -13.03 38.55
N THR A 665 -13.38 -12.54 38.27
CA THR A 665 -12.34 -12.31 39.28
C THR A 665 -12.08 -10.83 39.46
N PHE A 666 -12.25 -10.33 40.68
CA PHE A 666 -11.77 -9.02 41.08
C PHE A 666 -10.34 -9.12 41.62
N GLN A 667 -9.43 -8.27 41.12
CA GLN A 667 -8.08 -8.11 41.63
C GLN A 667 -7.95 -6.71 42.24
N PHE A 668 -7.84 -6.63 43.56
CA PHE A 668 -7.76 -5.37 44.27
C PHE A 668 -6.35 -5.11 44.80
N ASP A 669 -5.79 -3.99 44.37
CA ASP A 669 -4.60 -3.41 44.98
C ASP A 669 -5.03 -2.45 46.10
N LEU A 670 -4.69 -2.82 47.34
CA LEU A 670 -5.10 -2.11 48.55
C LEU A 670 -4.07 -1.11 49.08
N GLN A 671 -3.07 -0.72 48.28
CA GLN A 671 -2.05 0.24 48.70
C GLN A 671 -2.67 1.49 49.39
N GLN A 672 -2.17 1.83 50.57
CA GLN A 672 -2.94 2.43 51.67
C GLN A 672 -3.00 3.97 51.70
N THR A 673 -2.97 4.64 50.54
CA THR A 673 -2.94 6.12 50.50
C THR A 673 -4.32 6.79 50.49
N VAL A 674 -5.42 6.03 50.60
CA VAL A 674 -6.80 6.52 50.42
C VAL A 674 -7.74 5.92 51.47
N ASP A 675 -8.77 6.68 51.86
CA ASP A 675 -9.83 6.28 52.78
C ASP A 675 -10.41 4.88 52.44
N PRO A 676 -10.35 3.91 53.37
CA PRO A 676 -10.80 2.53 53.14
C PRO A 676 -12.31 2.41 52.93
N SER A 677 -13.11 3.44 53.27
CA SER A 677 -14.55 3.49 53.02
C SER A 677 -14.90 3.75 51.55
N ILE A 678 -13.98 4.33 50.78
CA ILE A 678 -14.16 4.57 49.35
C ILE A 678 -14.05 3.24 48.59
N PRO A 679 -15.04 2.88 47.76
CA PRO A 679 -15.00 1.67 46.94
C PRO A 679 -13.91 1.75 45.86
N LEU A 680 -13.29 0.63 45.54
CA LEU A 680 -12.39 0.51 44.39
C LEU A 680 -13.17 0.40 43.07
N VAL A 681 -14.33 -0.24 43.10
CA VAL A 681 -15.23 -0.39 41.96
C VAL A 681 -16.62 0.12 42.34
N ALA A 682 -17.16 1.06 41.59
CA ALA A 682 -18.51 1.61 41.80
C ALA A 682 -19.44 1.17 40.66
N ILE A 683 -20.40 0.31 40.95
CA ILE A 683 -21.40 -0.17 40.00
C ILE A 683 -22.67 0.66 40.22
N THR A 684 -22.96 1.64 39.35
CA THR A 684 -24.07 2.57 39.63
C THR A 684 -25.45 1.94 39.47
N GLY A 685 -25.56 0.87 38.70
CA GLY A 685 -26.78 0.10 38.47
C GLY A 685 -26.77 -1.27 39.15
N GLU A 686 -27.28 -2.28 38.45
CA GLU A 686 -27.33 -3.66 38.94
C GLU A 686 -25.95 -4.32 38.92
N PHE A 687 -25.58 -4.95 40.03
CA PHE A 687 -24.59 -6.01 40.07
C PHE A 687 -25.32 -7.36 40.18
N LYS A 688 -25.29 -8.13 39.10
CA LYS A 688 -25.84 -9.48 39.03
C LYS A 688 -24.74 -10.50 39.30
N GLY A 689 -24.90 -11.27 40.38
CA GLY A 689 -23.96 -12.28 40.83
C GLY A 689 -23.89 -13.52 39.93
N SER A 690 -23.02 -14.45 40.30
CA SER A 690 -22.74 -15.65 39.49
C SER A 690 -23.73 -16.78 39.75
N VAL A 691 -24.03 -17.56 38.71
CA VAL A 691 -24.76 -18.83 38.84
C VAL A 691 -23.82 -20.02 39.07
N LEU A 692 -22.51 -19.76 39.13
CA LEU A 692 -21.47 -20.76 39.37
C LEU A 692 -21.05 -20.75 40.83
N ASP A 693 -20.78 -21.92 41.38
CA ASP A 693 -20.13 -22.06 42.69
C ASP A 693 -18.77 -21.35 42.67
N ASN A 694 -18.51 -20.51 43.69
CA ASN A 694 -17.29 -19.69 43.77
C ASN A 694 -17.09 -18.81 42.52
N GLY A 695 -18.19 -18.38 41.90
CA GLY A 695 -18.19 -17.65 40.64
C GLY A 695 -17.74 -16.19 40.78
N VAL A 696 -17.87 -15.58 41.97
CA VAL A 696 -17.32 -14.24 42.24
C VAL A 696 -16.05 -14.38 43.06
N ARG A 697 -14.91 -14.30 42.38
CA ARG A 697 -13.59 -14.47 42.99
C ARG A 697 -13.00 -13.12 43.36
N ILE A 698 -12.34 -13.05 44.51
CA ILE A 698 -11.66 -11.86 44.99
C ILE A 698 -10.22 -12.21 45.31
N ALA A 699 -9.31 -11.44 44.75
CA ALA A 699 -7.88 -11.51 45.02
C ALA A 699 -7.38 -10.13 45.44
N PHE A 700 -6.40 -10.12 46.33
CA PHE A 700 -5.74 -8.92 46.81
C PHE A 700 -4.24 -8.96 46.51
N THR A 701 -3.67 -7.80 46.21
CA THR A 701 -2.24 -7.56 46.02
C THR A 701 -1.78 -6.37 46.87
N ASN A 702 -0.47 -6.21 47.04
CA ASN A 702 0.15 -5.10 47.77
C ASN A 702 -0.39 -4.93 49.22
N LEU A 703 -0.28 -6.01 49.99
CA LEU A 703 -0.85 -6.18 51.34
C LEU A 703 0.00 -5.60 52.47
N ALA A 704 1.11 -4.92 52.15
CA ALA A 704 2.12 -4.49 53.13
C ALA A 704 1.60 -3.44 54.13
N ALA A 705 0.41 -2.90 53.88
CA ALA A 705 -0.21 -1.85 54.66
C ALA A 705 -1.67 -2.21 54.96
N LEU A 706 -1.95 -3.46 55.35
CA LEU A 706 -3.26 -3.84 55.85
C LEU A 706 -3.36 -3.52 57.35
N GLU A 707 -4.30 -2.65 57.72
CA GLU A 707 -4.71 -2.46 59.10
C GLU A 707 -5.71 -3.54 59.53
N ALA A 708 -5.33 -4.31 60.55
CA ALA A 708 -6.21 -5.28 61.18
C ALA A 708 -7.40 -4.58 61.85
N GLY A 709 -8.58 -5.15 61.71
CA GLY A 709 -9.80 -4.54 62.26
C GLY A 709 -10.29 -3.29 61.50
N GLN A 710 -9.68 -2.92 60.38
CA GLN A 710 -10.21 -1.88 59.50
C GLN A 710 -11.14 -2.50 58.45
N ALA A 711 -12.33 -1.92 58.28
CA ALA A 711 -13.24 -2.31 57.21
C ALA A 711 -12.84 -1.62 55.90
N TYR A 712 -12.73 -2.40 54.82
CA TYR A 712 -12.43 -1.93 53.47
C TYR A 712 -13.65 -2.13 52.58
N THR A 713 -14.21 -1.05 52.05
CA THR A 713 -15.20 -1.11 50.98
C THR A 713 -14.49 -1.42 49.68
N LEU A 714 -14.85 -2.55 49.07
CA LEU A 714 -14.26 -2.99 47.80
C LEU A 714 -15.14 -2.56 46.62
N LEU A 715 -16.44 -2.80 46.75
CA LEU A 715 -17.43 -2.47 45.73
C LEU A 715 -18.58 -1.66 46.32
N SER A 716 -19.15 -0.77 45.52
CA SER A 716 -20.50 -0.24 45.72
C SER A 716 -21.42 -0.65 44.56
N TYR A 717 -22.71 -0.78 44.82
CA TYR A 717 -23.71 -1.15 43.82
C TYR A 717 -25.05 -0.40 44.01
N GLY A 718 -25.75 -0.09 42.92
CA GLY A 718 -27.08 0.53 42.97
C GLY A 718 -28.18 -0.48 43.32
N SER A 719 -28.09 -1.70 42.79
CA SER A 719 -28.93 -2.84 43.18
C SER A 719 -28.15 -4.16 43.04
N LEU A 720 -28.61 -5.20 43.73
CA LEU A 720 -27.96 -6.50 43.76
C LEU A 720 -28.96 -7.61 43.44
N SER A 721 -28.59 -8.53 42.56
CA SER A 721 -29.38 -9.72 42.25
C SER A 721 -28.49 -10.95 42.12
N GLY A 722 -28.98 -12.12 42.53
CA GLY A 722 -28.25 -13.39 42.38
C GLY A 722 -26.85 -13.43 43.02
N LEU A 723 -26.59 -12.62 44.05
CA LEU A 723 -25.35 -12.63 44.82
C LEU A 723 -25.65 -12.76 46.32
N THR A 724 -25.00 -13.71 46.95
CA THR A 724 -24.99 -13.97 48.38
C THR A 724 -23.55 -14.09 48.89
N LEU A 725 -23.39 -14.08 50.21
CA LEU A 725 -22.06 -14.22 50.83
C LEU A 725 -21.36 -15.54 50.51
N SER A 726 -22.12 -16.61 50.20
CA SER A 726 -21.55 -17.91 49.79
C SER A 726 -20.95 -17.91 48.40
N ASP A 727 -21.26 -16.92 47.57
CA ASP A 727 -20.75 -16.81 46.19
C ASP A 727 -19.36 -16.15 46.14
N LEU A 728 -18.95 -15.50 47.23
CA LEU A 728 -17.66 -14.82 47.37
C LEU A 728 -16.55 -15.83 47.68
N TYR A 729 -15.57 -15.91 46.77
CA TYR A 729 -14.43 -16.81 46.91
C TYR A 729 -13.11 -16.04 47.01
N LEU A 730 -12.44 -16.13 48.15
CA LEU A 730 -11.11 -15.54 48.35
C LEU A 730 -10.04 -16.42 47.71
N VAL A 731 -9.29 -15.87 46.77
CA VAL A 731 -8.26 -16.62 46.01
C VAL A 731 -6.93 -16.70 46.78
N ASN A 732 -6.57 -15.70 47.58
CA ASN A 732 -5.30 -15.70 48.33
C ASN A 732 -5.38 -16.61 49.56
N THR A 733 -4.63 -17.72 49.56
CA THR A 733 -4.67 -18.74 50.63
C THR A 733 -3.93 -18.40 51.92
N GLY A 734 -3.41 -17.16 52.06
CA GLY A 734 -2.61 -16.72 53.22
C GLY A 734 -3.19 -15.53 54.00
N LEU A 735 -4.31 -14.97 53.55
CA LEU A 735 -4.98 -13.87 54.23
C LEU A 735 -5.97 -14.40 55.27
N VAL A 736 -5.92 -13.88 56.49
CA VAL A 736 -6.88 -14.20 57.55
C VAL A 736 -7.91 -13.09 57.60
N LEU A 737 -9.17 -13.41 57.31
CA LEU A 737 -10.29 -12.48 57.43
C LEU A 737 -10.81 -12.46 58.86
N ASP A 738 -11.24 -11.28 59.33
CA ASP A 738 -11.80 -11.10 60.66
C ASP A 738 -13.20 -11.71 60.73
N GLN A 739 -13.29 -12.91 61.29
CA GLN A 739 -14.55 -13.66 61.42
C GLN A 739 -15.61 -12.95 62.27
N SER A 740 -15.23 -11.92 63.05
CA SER A 740 -16.16 -11.13 63.86
C SER A 740 -16.84 -9.99 63.09
N PHE A 741 -16.29 -9.60 61.92
CA PHE A 741 -16.84 -8.51 61.11
C PHE A 741 -18.21 -8.82 60.51
N GLY A 742 -18.41 -10.08 60.11
CA GLY A 742 -19.53 -10.55 59.32
C GLY A 742 -19.36 -12.03 58.97
N THR A 743 -20.17 -12.56 58.05
CA THR A 743 -20.08 -13.99 57.71
C THR A 743 -18.79 -14.25 56.93
N GLY A 744 -17.88 -15.03 57.51
CA GLY A 744 -16.58 -15.33 56.88
C GLY A 744 -15.65 -14.10 56.78
N GLY A 745 -15.92 -13.02 57.52
CA GLY A 745 -15.21 -11.74 57.42
C GLY A 745 -15.67 -10.80 56.30
N TRP A 746 -16.84 -11.10 55.72
CA TRP A 746 -17.48 -10.32 54.67
C TRP A 746 -18.80 -9.72 55.12
N LYS A 747 -19.15 -8.57 54.52
CA LYS A 747 -20.47 -7.96 54.62
C LYS A 747 -20.97 -7.52 53.25
N ILE A 748 -22.26 -7.78 53.01
CA ILE A 748 -23.04 -7.25 51.89
C ILE A 748 -24.17 -6.45 52.52
N GLU A 749 -23.95 -5.15 52.72
CA GLU A 749 -24.90 -4.24 53.39
C GLU A 749 -24.71 -2.81 52.90
N ASN A 750 -25.72 -1.95 53.08
CA ASN A 750 -25.66 -0.52 52.74
C ASN A 750 -25.20 -0.22 51.29
N GLY A 751 -25.52 -1.11 50.35
CA GLY A 751 -25.16 -0.93 48.94
C GLY A 751 -23.66 -1.18 48.65
N GLY A 752 -22.94 -1.91 49.50
CA GLY A 752 -21.52 -2.21 49.29
C GLY A 752 -21.11 -3.62 49.72
N ILE A 753 -19.97 -4.05 49.18
CA ILE A 753 -19.26 -5.28 49.58
C ILE A 753 -18.01 -4.87 50.35
N GLN A 754 -17.95 -5.29 51.61
CA GLN A 754 -16.89 -4.92 52.54
C GLN A 754 -16.18 -6.15 53.09
N VAL A 755 -14.89 -5.97 53.39
CA VAL A 755 -14.02 -6.99 54.00
C VAL A 755 -13.25 -6.39 55.17
N GLN A 756 -12.98 -7.21 56.18
CA GLN A 756 -12.08 -6.85 57.28
C GLN A 756 -11.04 -7.95 57.46
N PHE A 757 -9.79 -7.54 57.69
CA PHE A 757 -8.68 -8.46 57.91
C PHE A 757 -8.41 -8.63 59.40
N ALA A 758 -8.11 -9.86 59.82
CA ALA A 758 -7.69 -10.15 61.18
C ALA A 758 -6.23 -9.76 61.39
N ALA A 759 -5.85 -9.51 62.64
CA ALA A 759 -4.45 -9.41 63.00
C ALA A 759 -3.76 -10.74 62.69
N VAL A 760 -2.65 -10.69 61.94
CA VAL A 760 -1.79 -11.87 61.79
C VAL A 760 -1.27 -12.21 63.19
N PRO A 761 -1.51 -13.41 63.73
CA PRO A 761 -0.99 -13.76 65.04
C PRO A 761 0.53 -13.63 65.00
N GLU A 762 1.11 -12.75 65.81
CA GLU A 762 2.56 -12.83 66.05
C GLU A 762 2.86 -14.26 66.52
N PRO A 763 3.95 -14.90 66.04
CA PRO A 763 4.37 -16.16 66.60
C PRO A 763 4.45 -15.97 68.10
N SER A 764 3.65 -16.72 68.87
CA SER A 764 3.59 -16.56 70.32
C SER A 764 5.01 -16.43 70.87
N THR A 765 5.24 -15.50 71.79
CA THR A 765 6.57 -15.27 72.39
C THR A 765 7.19 -16.57 72.90
N TRP A 766 6.36 -17.56 73.26
CA TRP A 766 6.74 -18.94 73.59
C TRP A 766 7.35 -19.75 72.44
N ALA A 767 6.87 -19.60 71.21
CA ALA A 767 7.45 -20.23 70.03
C ALA A 767 8.81 -19.61 69.66
N LEU A 768 8.97 -18.29 69.81
CA LEU A 768 10.25 -17.59 69.61
C LEU A 768 11.28 -17.96 70.71
N LEU A 769 10.84 -18.04 71.97
CA LEU A 769 11.66 -18.50 73.10
C LEU A 769 12.05 -19.98 72.96
N GLY A 770 11.15 -20.82 72.45
CA GLY A 770 11.42 -22.25 72.17
C GLY A 770 12.48 -22.44 71.09
N LEU A 771 12.40 -21.68 69.99
CA LEU A 771 13.39 -21.72 68.90
C LEU A 771 14.77 -21.18 69.32
N CYS A 772 14.82 -20.12 70.12
CA CYS A 772 16.04 -19.60 70.74
C CYS A 772 16.65 -20.59 71.76
N GLY A 773 15.82 -21.29 72.53
CA GLY A 773 16.26 -22.32 73.49
C GLY A 773 16.87 -23.54 72.81
N VAL A 774 16.29 -23.99 71.68
CA VAL A 774 16.81 -25.11 70.88
C VAL A 774 18.12 -24.76 70.18
N THR A 775 18.27 -23.53 69.67
CA THR A 775 19.54 -23.06 69.08
C THR A 775 20.66 -22.93 70.12
N LEU A 776 20.37 -22.46 71.33
CA LEU A 776 21.33 -22.41 72.45
C LEU A 776 21.77 -23.80 72.93
N LEU A 777 20.84 -24.78 72.96
CA LEU A 777 21.15 -26.17 73.30
C LEU A 777 22.02 -26.85 72.23
N LEU A 778 21.77 -26.57 70.95
CA LEU A 778 22.59 -27.07 69.84
C LEU A 778 24.00 -26.44 69.84
N PHE A 779 24.14 -25.16 70.18
CA PHE A 779 25.44 -24.50 70.35
C PHE A 779 26.22 -25.05 71.56
N ARG A 780 25.57 -25.29 72.72
CA ARG A 780 26.22 -25.95 73.87
C ARG A 780 26.67 -27.39 73.57
N ARG A 781 25.91 -28.13 72.76
CA ARG A 781 26.25 -29.50 72.38
C ARG A 781 27.40 -29.55 71.36
N LYS A 782 27.54 -28.52 70.51
CA LYS A 782 28.67 -28.37 69.57
C LYS A 782 29.96 -27.93 70.28
N LEU A 783 29.89 -27.05 71.28
CA LEU A 783 31.04 -26.64 72.10
C LEU A 783 31.57 -27.78 72.99
N ARG A 784 30.71 -28.65 73.53
CA ARG A 784 31.16 -29.84 74.30
C ARG A 784 31.82 -30.93 73.45
N ARG A 785 31.60 -30.95 72.13
CA ARG A 785 32.27 -31.87 71.19
C ARG A 785 33.62 -31.34 70.66
N LEU A 786 33.91 -30.05 70.87
CA LEU A 786 35.19 -29.42 70.50
C LEU A 786 36.18 -29.34 71.68
N ALA A 787 35.76 -29.78 72.88
CA ALA A 787 36.56 -29.79 74.10
C ALA A 787 36.83 -31.22 74.64
N ALA A 788 36.74 -32.23 73.78
CA ALA A 788 37.09 -33.63 74.08
C ALA A 788 38.14 -34.11 73.07
#